data_AF-A0A6J4YM71-F1
#
_entry.id   AF-A0A6J4YM71-F1
#
_cell.length_a   1.000
_cell.length_b   1.000
_cell.length_c   1.000
_cell.angle_alpha   90.00
_cell.angle_beta   90.00
_cell.angle_gamma   90.00
#
_symmetry.space_group_name_H-M   'P 1'
#
loop_
_entity.id
_entity.type
_entity.pdbx_description
1 polymer ?
#
loop_
_entity_poly.entity_id
_entity_poly.type
_entity_poly.pdbx_seq_one_letter_code
_entity_poly.pdbx_strand_id
1 'polypeptide(L)'
;MKLAKNNPSIVFINPSLGIQRFSDEDRLRSYLSLGTLASALMNKAFLKRFAGNLGREEILFESEHEYPAFDIFVLHLSLKPVQQSINGYFSEFLNQISSAPLLVCMTATSAHLDEAVEIARTARQMVPAALRIIGGPHVSAAARDFLNDSQFQVACIGEGVETLSEIALLAFRAAPPDLSLTTGIAFKHAGGEIHINPLRKPLLDLDDYPFPSDSLDLFRKPVKDPAENQNQLIYFLSGYGCPHDCIFCAQRCIHGRRIRERSAENIIAEIGCLFDKGFRRFAFVQETFLNRRTRIDAFCRSIVDAGLQIEWTAEARADQLDFEQLKRMQAAGLQFIQIGVESGDPAVLKKIGKGIDLEQIIQLREWCRQLRIHTAFYLLVGLPGQDWQSVLRSALFIMDYPPHNLITRHASVSIAIPYPGTQLWQEQSVRLVDRDQVNYSWPERNPGVVTNDAGEFVGENFTETDDMVPEEIFEAWLYLDDYCHFLLHALSEGNRNRGDSDRYLDYAGRMLYMIQRRTMRDLIVRAQSDLSADMRKSAYHKVIQLDGDAEKHFKDVTADTESSPDVLLRFLAAAKFINGFETMRRLSIGNRIKWMKTCALVWHMKRKAINALQFDHDGRQTGMALDQHLQTLDESTLNSYLARIDAGIEPDTFSDIKRVDQQISAFGISFIVVEDRILKIDLLRRFDFTTKEIF
;
A
#
# COMPACT_ATOMS: atom_id res chain seq x y z
N MET A 1 15.92 -55.14 19.69
CA MET A 1 16.39 -53.77 19.35
C MET A 1 15.36 -52.79 19.89
N LYS A 2 15.60 -52.19 21.06
CA LYS A 2 14.72 -51.14 21.60
C LYS A 2 15.00 -49.87 20.78
N LEU A 3 14.12 -49.55 19.84
CA LEU A 3 14.11 -48.23 19.18
C LEU A 3 13.99 -47.19 20.30
N ALA A 4 14.92 -46.23 20.34
CA ALA A 4 14.80 -45.10 21.24
C ALA A 4 13.47 -44.36 20.97
N LYS A 5 12.72 -44.07 22.04
CA LYS A 5 11.42 -43.40 22.04
C LYS A 5 11.56 -41.92 21.62
N ASN A 6 11.85 -41.64 20.36
CA ASN A 6 11.81 -40.27 19.83
C ASN A 6 10.66 -40.18 18.83
N ASN A 7 9.83 -39.14 18.94
CA ASN A 7 8.76 -38.92 17.97
C ASN A 7 9.37 -38.62 16.59
N PRO A 8 8.66 -38.95 15.50
CA PRO A 8 9.04 -38.47 14.17
C PRO A 8 9.10 -36.93 14.15
N SER A 9 10.17 -36.39 13.58
CA SER A 9 10.40 -34.94 13.53
C SER A 9 9.93 -34.32 12.21
N ILE A 10 9.40 -33.10 12.24
CA ILE A 10 9.00 -32.32 11.07
C ILE A 10 9.68 -30.96 11.15
N VAL A 11 10.27 -30.51 10.03
CA VAL A 11 10.89 -29.19 9.93
C VAL A 11 10.00 -28.26 9.14
N PHE A 12 9.66 -27.11 9.72
CA PHE A 12 8.99 -26.00 9.06
C PHE A 12 9.97 -24.89 8.74
N ILE A 13 9.93 -24.41 7.50
CA ILE A 13 10.72 -23.29 7.03
C ILE A 13 9.82 -22.07 6.91
N ASN A 14 10.16 -21.05 7.69
CA ASN A 14 9.52 -19.76 7.66
C ASN A 14 10.43 -18.78 6.90
N PRO A 15 10.04 -18.38 5.67
CA PRO A 15 10.91 -17.58 4.84
C PRO A 15 11.08 -16.13 5.31
N SER A 16 10.12 -15.59 6.08
CA SER A 16 10.03 -14.20 6.58
C SER A 16 10.40 -13.09 5.57
N LEU A 17 9.44 -12.21 5.30
CA LEU A 17 9.60 -11.07 4.39
C LEU A 17 10.69 -10.09 4.87
N GLY A 18 11.70 -9.84 4.04
CA GLY A 18 12.63 -8.72 4.20
C GLY A 18 13.83 -9.00 5.11
N ILE A 19 14.97 -9.28 4.49
CA ILE A 19 16.30 -9.25 5.09
C ILE A 19 16.58 -7.78 5.48
N GLN A 20 16.19 -7.32 6.69
CA GLN A 20 16.88 -6.23 7.43
C GLN A 20 16.17 -5.71 8.70
N ARG A 21 14.91 -6.06 8.98
CA ARG A 21 14.26 -5.64 10.25
C ARG A 21 14.12 -6.84 11.19
N PHE A 22 15.05 -6.95 12.13
CA PHE A 22 15.07 -7.97 13.17
C PHE A 22 14.17 -7.53 14.33
N SER A 23 12.93 -8.02 14.40
CA SER A 23 12.07 -7.82 15.56
C SER A 23 11.33 -9.11 15.96
N ASP A 24 11.02 -9.27 17.24
CA ASP A 24 10.15 -10.36 17.70
C ASP A 24 8.73 -10.24 17.09
N GLU A 25 8.31 -9.05 16.66
CA GLU A 25 7.03 -8.82 15.95
C GLU A 25 6.98 -9.55 14.60
N ASP A 26 8.08 -9.61 13.85
CA ASP A 26 8.11 -10.31 12.54
C ASP A 26 8.00 -11.83 12.69
N ARG A 27 8.42 -12.38 13.84
CA ARG A 27 8.18 -13.79 14.15
C ARG A 27 6.70 -14.07 14.47
N LEU A 28 6.04 -13.15 15.17
CA LEU A 28 4.61 -13.26 15.50
C LEU A 28 3.71 -13.03 14.27
N ARG A 29 4.18 -12.32 13.25
CA ARG A 29 3.48 -12.20 11.95
C ARG A 29 3.38 -13.53 11.20
N SER A 30 4.47 -14.28 11.20
CA SER A 30 4.60 -15.54 10.43
C SER A 30 4.09 -16.78 11.19
N TYR A 31 3.84 -16.62 12.49
CA TYR A 31 3.23 -17.62 13.35
C TYR A 31 1.81 -18.03 12.90
N LEU A 32 1.05 -17.18 12.20
CA LEU A 32 -0.36 -17.45 11.90
C LEU A 32 -0.60 -18.73 11.08
N SER A 33 0.11 -18.89 9.97
CA SER A 33 -0.06 -20.04 9.07
C SER A 33 0.63 -21.28 9.61
N LEU A 34 1.89 -21.16 10.02
CA LEU A 34 2.70 -22.29 10.49
C LEU A 34 2.30 -22.75 11.90
N GLY A 35 1.81 -21.86 12.76
CA GLY A 35 1.35 -22.19 14.11
C GLY A 35 0.12 -23.09 14.09
N THR A 36 -0.87 -22.79 13.24
CA THR A 36 -2.04 -23.68 13.07
C THR A 36 -1.63 -25.08 12.61
N LEU A 37 -0.71 -25.17 11.64
CA LEU A 37 -0.17 -26.44 11.16
C LEU A 37 0.60 -27.19 12.25
N ALA A 38 1.43 -26.48 13.02
CA ALA A 38 2.24 -27.07 14.08
C ALA A 38 1.35 -27.61 15.22
N SER A 39 0.37 -26.82 15.67
CA SER A 39 -0.61 -27.24 16.68
C SER A 39 -1.36 -28.49 16.25
N ALA A 40 -1.81 -28.56 14.98
CA ALA A 40 -2.48 -29.72 14.42
C ALA A 40 -1.61 -30.98 14.43
N LEU A 41 -0.35 -30.88 14.01
CA LEU A 41 0.58 -32.01 13.98
C LEU A 41 1.05 -32.42 15.38
N MET A 42 1.10 -31.51 16.35
CA MET A 42 1.41 -31.88 17.73
C MET A 42 0.24 -32.58 18.43
N ASN A 43 -1.00 -32.28 18.02
CA ASN A 43 -2.21 -32.73 18.71
C ASN A 43 -2.65 -34.16 18.28
N LYS A 44 -2.39 -35.14 19.15
CA LYS A 44 -2.80 -36.55 18.95
C LYS A 44 -4.31 -36.73 18.76
N ALA A 45 -5.14 -36.00 19.51
CA ALA A 45 -6.60 -36.12 19.44
C ALA A 45 -7.13 -35.62 18.08
N PHE A 46 -6.53 -34.54 17.55
CA PHE A 46 -6.81 -34.04 16.22
C PHE A 46 -6.41 -35.06 15.15
N LEU A 47 -5.18 -35.58 15.21
CA LEU A 47 -4.67 -36.55 14.23
C LEU A 47 -5.44 -37.88 14.21
N LYS A 48 -6.04 -38.28 15.34
CA LYS A 48 -6.92 -39.46 15.41
C LYS A 48 -8.10 -39.41 14.44
N ARG A 49 -8.56 -38.20 14.09
CA ARG A 49 -9.66 -37.98 13.13
C ARG A 49 -9.30 -38.42 11.71
N PHE A 50 -8.01 -38.46 11.37
CA PHE A 50 -7.51 -38.87 10.05
C PHE A 50 -6.91 -40.27 10.07
N ALA A 51 -6.26 -40.65 11.18
CA ALA A 51 -5.51 -41.91 11.29
C ALA A 51 -6.37 -43.16 11.04
N GLY A 52 -7.61 -43.21 11.54
CA GLY A 52 -8.51 -44.35 11.33
C GLY A 52 -8.83 -44.60 9.85
N ASN A 53 -9.18 -43.53 9.12
CA ASN A 53 -9.49 -43.60 7.68
C ASN A 53 -8.27 -44.01 6.83
N LEU A 54 -7.06 -43.69 7.30
CA LEU A 54 -5.81 -44.01 6.62
C LEU A 54 -5.22 -45.37 7.05
N GLY A 55 -5.80 -46.04 8.04
CA GLY A 55 -5.21 -47.21 8.68
C GLY A 55 -3.82 -46.90 9.23
N ARG A 56 -3.70 -45.81 9.98
CA ARG A 56 -2.47 -45.25 10.56
C ARG A 56 -2.57 -45.02 12.08
N GLU A 57 -3.43 -45.76 12.74
CA GLU A 57 -3.65 -45.67 14.18
C GLU A 57 -2.41 -46.03 15.00
N GLU A 58 -1.47 -46.81 14.42
CA GLU A 58 -0.20 -47.18 15.03
C GLU A 58 0.68 -45.97 15.39
N ILE A 59 0.50 -44.83 14.71
CA ILE A 59 1.26 -43.60 14.96
C ILE A 59 0.86 -42.98 16.30
N LEU A 60 -0.36 -43.25 16.77
CA LEU A 60 -0.97 -42.60 17.92
C LEU A 60 -0.83 -43.40 19.22
N PHE A 61 0.24 -44.21 19.36
CA PHE A 61 0.48 -45.14 20.47
C PHE A 61 -0.11 -44.72 21.83
N GLU A 62 -0.82 -45.65 22.48
CA GLU A 62 -1.51 -45.52 23.79
C GLU A 62 -0.57 -45.38 25.02
N SER A 63 0.70 -44.97 24.88
CA SER A 63 1.51 -44.78 26.08
C SER A 63 0.97 -43.58 26.87
N GLU A 64 0.70 -43.78 28.16
CA GLU A 64 0.20 -42.85 29.19
C GLU A 64 1.02 -41.55 29.40
N HIS A 65 1.80 -41.09 28.41
CA HIS A 65 2.61 -39.88 28.50
C HIS A 65 2.18 -38.81 27.48
N GLU A 66 2.07 -37.58 28.02
CA GLU A 66 1.69 -36.28 27.42
C GLU A 66 2.62 -35.77 26.30
N TYR A 67 3.29 -36.65 25.54
CA TYR A 67 4.17 -36.20 24.46
C TYR A 67 3.38 -35.89 23.18
N PRO A 68 3.82 -34.89 22.36
CA PRO A 68 3.19 -34.58 21.07
C PRO A 68 3.31 -35.76 20.09
N ALA A 69 2.48 -35.79 19.04
CA ALA A 69 2.54 -36.84 18.01
C ALA A 69 3.78 -36.72 17.10
N PHE A 70 4.15 -35.48 16.76
CA PHE A 70 5.33 -35.14 15.97
C PHE A 70 6.14 -34.07 16.71
N ASP A 71 7.47 -34.18 16.66
CA ASP A 71 8.35 -33.13 17.15
C ASP A 71 8.52 -32.08 16.04
N ILE A 72 8.09 -30.84 16.29
CA ILE A 72 8.11 -29.77 15.28
C ILE A 72 9.31 -28.85 15.52
N PHE A 73 10.09 -28.60 14.47
CA PHE A 73 11.22 -27.67 14.48
C PHE A 73 10.96 -26.57 13.45
N VAL A 74 11.14 -25.30 13.85
CA VAL A 74 10.90 -24.15 12.97
C VAL A 74 12.22 -23.43 12.67
N LEU A 75 12.59 -23.36 11.39
CA LEU A 75 13.68 -22.51 10.91
C LEU A 75 13.12 -21.16 10.48
N HIS A 76 13.57 -20.09 11.11
CA HIS A 76 13.27 -18.71 10.71
C HIS A 76 14.40 -18.17 9.84
N LEU A 77 14.16 -18.00 8.53
CA LEU A 77 15.16 -17.45 7.61
C LEU A 77 15.48 -15.98 7.89
N SER A 78 14.57 -15.22 8.51
CA SER A 78 14.86 -13.85 8.98
C SER A 78 15.94 -13.77 10.05
N LEU A 79 16.30 -14.88 10.71
CA LEU A 79 17.38 -14.91 11.70
C LEU A 79 18.73 -15.32 11.12
N LYS A 80 18.77 -15.62 9.82
CA LYS A 80 19.99 -15.95 9.12
C LYS A 80 20.98 -14.79 9.21
N PRO A 81 22.22 -15.01 9.68
CA PRO A 81 23.29 -14.01 9.59
C PRO A 81 23.44 -13.49 8.16
N VAL A 82 23.64 -12.18 8.02
CA VAL A 82 23.69 -11.51 6.70
C VAL A 82 24.74 -12.14 5.77
N GLN A 83 25.89 -12.51 6.33
CA GLN A 83 27.02 -13.08 5.58
C GLN A 83 26.88 -14.59 5.28
N GLN A 84 25.90 -15.26 5.89
CA GLN A 84 25.71 -16.70 5.71
C GLN A 84 24.74 -16.98 4.56
N SER A 85 25.04 -17.98 3.73
CA SER A 85 24.10 -18.44 2.69
C SER A 85 22.91 -19.18 3.31
N ILE A 86 21.78 -19.25 2.60
CA ILE A 86 20.59 -19.99 3.08
C ILE A 86 20.93 -21.47 3.20
N ASN A 87 21.61 -22.05 2.20
CA ASN A 87 22.13 -23.40 2.29
C ASN A 87 22.99 -23.64 3.54
N GLY A 88 23.94 -22.75 3.86
CA GLY A 88 24.81 -22.89 5.03
C GLY A 88 24.01 -22.86 6.34
N TYR A 89 23.12 -21.89 6.47
CA TYR A 89 22.28 -21.72 7.66
C TYR A 89 21.32 -22.89 7.89
N PHE A 90 20.65 -23.36 6.82
CA PHE A 90 19.77 -24.52 6.91
C PHE A 90 20.55 -25.81 7.20
N SER A 91 21.75 -25.96 6.62
CA SER A 91 22.61 -27.13 6.90
C SER A 91 23.02 -27.20 8.37
N GLU A 92 23.43 -26.07 8.94
CA GLU A 92 23.75 -25.98 10.38
C GLU A 92 22.53 -26.32 11.25
N PHE A 93 21.35 -25.81 10.88
CA PHE A 93 20.11 -26.14 11.58
C PHE A 93 19.79 -27.65 11.54
N LEU A 94 19.92 -28.29 10.37
CA LEU A 94 19.71 -29.74 10.23
C LEU A 94 20.71 -30.57 11.05
N ASN A 95 21.93 -30.05 11.26
CA ASN A 95 22.93 -30.71 12.11
C ASN A 95 22.65 -30.55 13.61
N GLN A 96 21.83 -29.56 14.01
CA GLN A 96 21.48 -29.30 15.40
C GLN A 96 20.26 -30.09 15.88
N ILE A 97 19.37 -30.51 14.98
CA ILE A 97 18.20 -31.30 15.35
C ILE A 97 18.58 -32.74 15.68
N SER A 98 17.89 -33.34 16.66
CA SER A 98 18.25 -34.64 17.25
C SER A 98 18.01 -35.86 16.35
N SER A 99 17.28 -35.68 15.24
CA SER A 99 16.84 -36.75 14.34
C SER A 99 16.63 -36.21 12.93
N ALA A 100 16.85 -37.08 11.94
CA ALA A 100 16.51 -36.76 10.56
C ALA A 100 14.99 -36.53 10.44
N PRO A 101 14.55 -35.43 9.83
CA PRO A 101 13.14 -35.10 9.75
C PRO A 101 12.43 -36.00 8.74
N LEU A 102 11.18 -36.32 9.05
CA LEU A 102 10.25 -37.01 8.15
C LEU A 102 9.84 -36.10 6.99
N LEU A 103 9.55 -34.84 7.31
CA LEU A 103 9.09 -33.83 6.37
C LEU A 103 9.93 -32.56 6.50
N VAL A 104 10.18 -31.91 5.37
CA VAL A 104 10.65 -30.53 5.30
C VAL A 104 9.57 -29.73 4.59
N CYS A 105 8.84 -28.90 5.34
CA CYS A 105 7.73 -28.12 4.83
C CYS A 105 8.08 -26.64 4.77
N MET A 106 7.79 -25.97 3.67
CA MET A 106 8.00 -24.54 3.54
C MET A 106 6.70 -23.86 3.13
N THR A 107 6.31 -22.81 3.87
CA THR A 107 5.33 -21.86 3.33
C THR A 107 6.05 -20.91 2.39
N ALA A 108 5.45 -20.58 1.26
CA ALA A 108 6.01 -19.65 0.30
C ALA A 108 4.94 -18.75 -0.29
N THR A 109 5.28 -17.47 -0.38
CA THR A 109 4.80 -16.66 -1.49
C THR A 109 5.75 -16.87 -2.65
N SER A 110 5.36 -16.41 -3.83
CA SER A 110 6.26 -16.29 -4.96
C SER A 110 7.64 -15.72 -4.55
N ALA A 111 7.72 -14.86 -3.50
CA ALA A 111 8.86 -13.98 -3.05
C ALA A 111 10.05 -14.76 -2.62
N HIS A 112 9.75 -16.01 -2.32
CA HIS A 112 10.59 -16.92 -1.64
C HIS A 112 10.89 -18.10 -2.57
N LEU A 113 10.77 -17.93 -3.90
CA LEU A 113 11.02 -18.99 -4.86
C LEU A 113 12.51 -19.34 -4.89
N ASP A 114 13.40 -18.36 -4.87
CA ASP A 114 14.85 -18.60 -4.80
C ASP A 114 15.24 -19.28 -3.48
N GLU A 115 14.68 -18.82 -2.36
CA GLU A 115 14.84 -19.47 -1.06
C GLU A 115 14.26 -20.89 -1.08
N ALA A 116 13.11 -21.11 -1.72
CA ALA A 116 12.50 -22.42 -1.87
C ALA A 116 13.39 -23.37 -2.70
N VAL A 117 14.02 -22.87 -3.76
CA VAL A 117 14.99 -23.62 -4.57
C VAL A 117 16.18 -24.02 -3.72
N GLU A 118 16.78 -23.09 -2.98
CA GLU A 118 17.92 -23.36 -2.11
C GLU A 118 17.58 -24.35 -0.98
N ILE A 119 16.46 -24.16 -0.30
CA ILE A 119 15.98 -25.02 0.77
C ILE A 119 15.72 -26.44 0.24
N ALA A 120 15.00 -26.56 -0.88
CA ALA A 120 14.68 -27.87 -1.45
C ALA A 120 15.94 -28.62 -1.91
N ARG A 121 16.90 -27.90 -2.53
CA ARG A 121 18.20 -28.45 -2.93
C ARG A 121 19.00 -28.94 -1.74
N THR A 122 19.06 -28.14 -0.67
CA THR A 122 19.80 -28.47 0.56
C THR A 122 19.17 -29.68 1.25
N ALA A 123 17.84 -29.71 1.39
CA ALA A 123 17.12 -30.84 1.96
C ALA A 123 17.33 -32.12 1.14
N ARG A 124 17.32 -32.05 -0.19
CA ARG A 124 17.61 -33.20 -1.05
C ARG A 124 19.02 -33.77 -0.81
N GLN A 125 20.00 -32.92 -0.55
CA GLN A 125 21.40 -33.32 -0.34
C GLN A 125 21.61 -33.94 1.05
N MET A 126 21.05 -33.33 2.10
CA MET A 126 21.34 -33.72 3.49
C MET A 126 20.33 -34.73 4.06
N VAL A 127 19.07 -34.60 3.70
CA VAL A 127 17.96 -35.42 4.22
C VAL A 127 17.12 -35.96 3.05
N PRO A 128 17.72 -36.73 2.10
CA PRO A 128 17.06 -37.16 0.86
C PRO A 128 15.77 -37.98 1.09
N ALA A 129 15.68 -38.68 2.23
CA ALA A 129 14.52 -39.46 2.62
C ALA A 129 13.34 -38.59 3.09
N ALA A 130 13.58 -37.34 3.52
CA ALA A 130 12.52 -36.44 3.94
C ALA A 130 11.68 -36.01 2.74
N LEU A 131 10.36 -36.09 2.90
CA LEU A 131 9.44 -35.56 1.90
C LEU A 131 9.45 -34.02 2.00
N ARG A 132 9.80 -33.37 0.89
CA ARG A 132 9.85 -31.91 0.77
C ARG A 132 8.50 -31.44 0.26
N ILE A 133 7.83 -30.64 1.07
CA ILE A 133 6.49 -30.10 0.80
C ILE A 133 6.54 -28.58 0.79
N ILE A 134 5.89 -27.96 -0.19
CA ILE A 134 5.72 -26.51 -0.22
C ILE A 134 4.23 -26.15 -0.19
N GLY A 135 3.88 -25.02 0.41
CA GLY A 135 2.48 -24.58 0.51
C GLY A 135 2.39 -23.07 0.69
N GLY A 136 1.17 -22.57 0.88
CA GLY A 136 0.92 -21.15 1.12
C GLY A 136 0.12 -20.49 0.00
N PRO A 137 -0.16 -19.18 0.14
CA PRO A 137 -1.13 -18.49 -0.68
C PRO A 137 -0.77 -18.49 -2.17
N HIS A 138 0.48 -18.23 -2.54
CA HIS A 138 0.85 -18.21 -3.97
C HIS A 138 1.06 -19.61 -4.54
N VAL A 139 1.59 -20.54 -3.74
CA VAL A 139 1.69 -21.96 -4.13
C VAL A 139 0.32 -22.51 -4.52
N SER A 140 -0.74 -22.08 -3.83
CA SER A 140 -2.12 -22.47 -4.16
C SER A 140 -2.56 -22.02 -5.55
N ALA A 141 -2.04 -20.90 -6.05
CA ALA A 141 -2.33 -20.38 -7.37
C ALA A 141 -1.37 -20.88 -8.47
N ALA A 142 -0.12 -21.18 -8.10
CA ALA A 142 0.99 -21.45 -9.01
C ALA A 142 1.74 -22.75 -8.68
N ALA A 143 1.02 -23.80 -8.25
CA ALA A 143 1.63 -25.03 -7.73
C ALA A 143 2.61 -25.70 -8.71
N ARG A 144 2.33 -25.63 -10.02
CA ARG A 144 3.20 -26.21 -11.06
C ARG A 144 4.55 -25.53 -11.12
N ASP A 145 4.57 -24.20 -11.04
CA ASP A 145 5.80 -23.40 -11.17
C ASP A 145 6.73 -23.74 -10.01
N PHE A 146 6.21 -23.74 -8.78
CA PHE A 146 6.99 -24.16 -7.61
C PHE A 146 7.52 -25.61 -7.72
N LEU A 147 6.76 -26.55 -8.29
CA LEU A 147 7.22 -27.95 -8.43
C LEU A 147 8.19 -28.17 -9.61
N ASN A 148 8.17 -27.29 -10.61
CA ASN A 148 9.08 -27.33 -11.75
C ASN A 148 10.40 -26.65 -11.42
N ASP A 149 10.33 -25.46 -10.83
CA ASP A 149 11.48 -24.57 -10.67
C ASP A 149 12.25 -24.90 -9.38
N SER A 150 11.62 -25.60 -8.44
CA SER A 150 12.28 -26.10 -7.22
C SER A 150 12.40 -27.63 -7.18
N GLN A 151 13.00 -28.14 -6.10
CA GLN A 151 13.13 -29.59 -5.83
C GLN A 151 12.13 -30.11 -4.78
N PHE A 152 11.06 -29.35 -4.53
CA PHE A 152 9.91 -29.83 -3.76
C PHE A 152 9.17 -30.95 -4.51
N GLN A 153 8.63 -31.91 -3.77
CA GLN A 153 7.94 -33.07 -4.36
C GLN A 153 6.42 -32.91 -4.35
N VAL A 154 5.90 -32.12 -3.41
CA VAL A 154 4.48 -31.90 -3.18
C VAL A 154 4.23 -30.41 -2.93
N ALA A 155 3.18 -29.89 -3.55
CA ALA A 155 2.65 -28.55 -3.31
C ALA A 155 1.24 -28.68 -2.70
N CYS A 156 1.04 -28.16 -1.50
CA CYS A 156 -0.28 -28.06 -0.87
C CYS A 156 -1.05 -26.86 -1.42
N ILE A 157 -2.30 -27.09 -1.84
CA ILE A 157 -3.17 -26.11 -2.47
C ILE A 157 -4.36 -25.80 -1.55
N GLY A 158 -4.55 -24.51 -1.26
CA GLY A 158 -5.60 -24.03 -0.36
C GLY A 158 -5.22 -24.20 1.11
N GLU A 159 -6.18 -24.61 1.93
CA GLU A 159 -5.96 -24.82 3.36
C GLU A 159 -5.11 -26.07 3.64
N GLY A 160 -4.00 -25.89 4.36
CA GLY A 160 -3.00 -26.94 4.55
C GLY A 160 -3.19 -27.87 5.75
N VAL A 161 -4.04 -27.53 6.73
CA VAL A 161 -4.09 -28.21 8.05
C VAL A 161 -4.44 -29.69 7.93
N GLU A 162 -5.58 -30.01 7.31
CA GLU A 162 -6.02 -31.38 7.11
C GLU A 162 -5.10 -32.12 6.13
N THR A 163 -4.77 -31.47 5.00
CA THR A 163 -3.92 -32.04 3.94
C THR A 163 -2.55 -32.46 4.47
N LEU A 164 -1.88 -31.58 5.22
CA LEU A 164 -0.56 -31.86 5.78
C LEU A 164 -0.62 -32.92 6.88
N SER A 165 -1.71 -32.95 7.67
CA SER A 165 -1.95 -33.99 8.67
C SER A 165 -2.06 -35.38 8.04
N GLU A 166 -2.82 -35.52 6.95
CA GLU A 166 -2.89 -36.78 6.19
C GLU A 166 -1.53 -37.19 5.61
N ILE A 167 -0.81 -36.24 5.00
CA ILE A 167 0.52 -36.50 4.43
C ILE A 167 1.51 -36.96 5.51
N ALA A 168 1.52 -36.31 6.68
CA ALA A 168 2.40 -36.68 7.79
C ALA A 168 2.13 -38.10 8.29
N LEU A 169 0.85 -38.49 8.42
CA LEU A 169 0.46 -39.85 8.79
C LEU A 169 0.83 -40.88 7.71
N LEU A 170 0.71 -40.52 6.42
CA LEU A 170 1.09 -41.40 5.32
C LEU A 170 2.61 -41.59 5.22
N ALA A 171 3.39 -40.52 5.43
CA ALA A 171 4.83 -40.50 5.28
C ALA A 171 5.57 -41.31 6.35
N PHE A 172 4.94 -41.61 7.49
CA PHE A 172 5.56 -42.27 8.64
C PHE A 172 6.27 -43.61 8.34
N ARG A 173 5.94 -44.29 7.24
CA ARG A 173 6.66 -45.51 6.81
C ARG A 173 7.85 -45.18 5.92
N ALA A 174 8.90 -46.00 5.96
CA ALA A 174 10.13 -45.82 5.18
C ALA A 174 9.99 -45.97 3.64
N ALA A 175 8.75 -46.12 3.13
CA ALA A 175 8.45 -46.13 1.70
C ALA A 175 7.82 -44.78 1.31
N PRO A 176 8.06 -44.26 0.10
CA PRO A 176 7.37 -43.06 -0.38
C PRO A 176 5.85 -43.23 -0.21
N PRO A 177 5.14 -42.26 0.40
CA PRO A 177 3.70 -42.37 0.56
C PRO A 177 3.04 -42.37 -0.83
N ASP A 178 2.01 -43.20 -1.01
CA ASP A 178 1.11 -43.06 -2.14
C ASP A 178 0.22 -41.83 -1.93
N LEU A 179 0.41 -40.83 -2.78
CA LEU A 179 -0.30 -39.55 -2.73
C LEU A 179 -1.43 -39.45 -3.76
N SER A 180 -1.70 -40.51 -4.51
CA SER A 180 -2.67 -40.51 -5.62
C SER A 180 -4.10 -40.16 -5.18
N LEU A 181 -4.47 -40.48 -3.93
CA LEU A 181 -5.80 -40.22 -3.37
C LEU A 181 -5.84 -39.00 -2.42
N THR A 182 -4.70 -38.36 -2.15
CA THR A 182 -4.65 -37.21 -1.24
C THR A 182 -5.20 -35.97 -1.93
N THR A 183 -6.34 -35.44 -1.47
CA THR A 183 -6.92 -34.21 -2.05
C THR A 183 -6.18 -32.96 -1.58
N GLY A 184 -6.24 -31.88 -2.38
CA GLY A 184 -5.65 -30.58 -2.05
C GLY A 184 -4.15 -30.48 -2.29
N ILE A 185 -3.58 -31.31 -3.17
CA ILE A 185 -2.16 -31.24 -3.53
C ILE A 185 -1.93 -31.29 -5.04
N ALA A 186 -0.80 -30.75 -5.46
CA ALA A 186 -0.09 -31.16 -6.66
C ALA A 186 1.18 -31.92 -6.26
N PHE A 187 1.59 -32.91 -7.03
CA PHE A 187 2.82 -33.66 -6.76
C PHE A 187 3.49 -34.17 -8.04
N LYS A 188 4.78 -34.48 -7.94
CA LYS A 188 5.59 -34.97 -9.05
C LYS A 188 5.67 -36.50 -9.03
N HIS A 189 5.20 -37.18 -10.07
CA HIS A 189 5.36 -38.63 -10.20
C HIS A 189 6.80 -39.01 -10.53
N ALA A 190 7.14 -40.31 -10.42
CA ALA A 190 8.46 -40.84 -10.72
C ALA A 190 8.95 -40.53 -12.15
N GLY A 191 8.03 -40.32 -13.11
CA GLY A 191 8.34 -39.94 -14.50
C GLY A 191 8.59 -38.44 -14.71
N GLY A 192 8.45 -37.60 -13.67
CA GLY A 192 8.67 -36.15 -13.76
C GLY A 192 7.42 -35.32 -14.07
N GLU A 193 6.32 -35.95 -14.47
CA GLU A 193 5.03 -35.27 -14.70
C GLU A 193 4.39 -34.78 -13.39
N ILE A 194 3.82 -33.57 -13.42
CA ILE A 194 3.09 -33.00 -12.28
C ILE A 194 1.61 -33.34 -12.40
N HIS A 195 1.09 -33.97 -11.37
CA HIS A 195 -0.32 -34.29 -11.23
C HIS A 195 -0.95 -33.38 -10.19
N ILE A 196 -2.13 -32.85 -10.50
CA ILE A 196 -2.92 -32.02 -9.60
C ILE A 196 -4.14 -32.82 -9.19
N ASN A 197 -4.21 -33.17 -7.91
CA ASN A 197 -5.37 -33.87 -7.37
C ASN A 197 -6.53 -32.88 -7.17
N PRO A 198 -7.78 -33.38 -7.07
CA PRO A 198 -8.92 -32.52 -6.77
C PRO A 198 -8.69 -31.65 -5.54
N LEU A 199 -9.19 -30.41 -5.58
CA LEU A 199 -9.13 -29.50 -4.43
C LEU A 199 -9.80 -30.13 -3.20
N ARG A 200 -9.18 -29.95 -2.04
CA ARG A 200 -9.74 -30.46 -0.78
C ARG A 200 -11.02 -29.71 -0.46
N LYS A 201 -12.09 -30.47 -0.23
CA LYS A 201 -13.24 -29.99 0.52
C LYS A 201 -12.92 -30.17 2.00
N PRO A 202 -12.96 -29.12 2.82
CA PRO A 202 -12.66 -29.25 4.25
C PRO A 202 -13.56 -30.31 4.90
N LEU A 203 -12.95 -31.17 5.70
CA LEU A 203 -13.60 -32.28 6.39
C LEU A 203 -14.17 -31.85 7.75
N LEU A 204 -13.54 -30.86 8.38
CA LEU A 204 -13.90 -30.38 9.72
C LEU A 204 -14.32 -28.90 9.68
N ASP A 205 -14.98 -28.44 10.73
CA ASP A 205 -15.19 -27.02 10.96
C ASP A 205 -13.94 -26.40 11.59
N LEU A 206 -13.75 -25.08 11.46
CA LEU A 206 -12.55 -24.42 11.99
C LEU A 206 -12.47 -24.47 13.52
N ASP A 207 -13.61 -24.61 14.20
CA ASP A 207 -13.68 -24.77 15.66
C ASP A 207 -13.12 -26.11 16.14
N ASP A 208 -13.03 -27.11 15.26
CA ASP A 208 -12.45 -28.42 15.57
C ASP A 208 -10.92 -28.44 15.50
N TYR A 209 -10.30 -27.39 14.96
CA TYR A 209 -8.86 -27.29 14.88
C TYR A 209 -8.29 -26.92 16.25
N PRO A 210 -7.11 -27.45 16.64
CA PRO A 210 -6.44 -26.98 17.83
C PRO A 210 -6.07 -25.51 17.68
N PHE A 211 -5.91 -24.81 18.81
CA PHE A 211 -5.59 -23.40 18.75
C PHE A 211 -4.20 -23.20 18.15
N PRO A 212 -4.05 -22.26 17.20
CA PRO A 212 -2.72 -21.80 16.80
C PRO A 212 -1.85 -21.51 18.02
N SER A 213 -2.41 -20.99 19.13
CA SER A 213 -1.67 -20.63 20.37
C SER A 213 -0.95 -21.78 21.05
N ASP A 214 -1.35 -23.02 20.78
CA ASP A 214 -0.78 -24.22 21.39
C ASP A 214 0.69 -24.44 20.96
N SER A 215 1.08 -23.94 19.79
CA SER A 215 2.44 -24.02 19.25
C SER A 215 3.20 -22.69 19.27
N LEU A 216 2.63 -21.64 19.89
CA LEU A 216 3.19 -20.28 19.89
C LEU A 216 4.65 -20.24 20.35
N ASP A 217 5.01 -21.06 21.34
CA ASP A 217 6.35 -21.08 21.93
C ASP A 217 7.43 -21.60 20.96
N LEU A 218 7.06 -22.21 19.83
CA LEU A 218 7.99 -22.57 18.74
C LEU A 218 8.46 -21.37 17.92
N PHE A 219 7.74 -20.25 17.97
CA PHE A 219 7.96 -19.08 17.11
C PHE A 219 8.58 -17.90 17.86
N ARG A 220 8.83 -18.03 19.16
CA ARG A 220 9.30 -16.94 20.01
C ARG A 220 10.30 -17.42 21.04
N LYS A 221 11.03 -16.47 21.62
CA LYS A 221 11.85 -16.77 22.79
C LYS A 221 10.95 -16.97 24.01
N PRO A 222 11.32 -17.88 24.92
CA PRO A 222 10.68 -17.98 26.22
C PRO A 222 10.80 -16.64 26.95
N VAL A 223 9.69 -16.20 27.54
CA VAL A 223 9.62 -14.99 28.35
C VAL A 223 9.37 -15.40 29.80
N LYS A 224 10.10 -14.78 30.74
CA LYS A 224 9.99 -15.10 32.16
C LYS A 224 8.84 -14.37 32.84
N ASP A 225 8.60 -13.11 32.44
CA ASP A 225 7.51 -12.29 32.96
C ASP A 225 6.44 -12.05 31.87
N PRO A 226 5.22 -12.59 32.01
CA PRO A 226 4.12 -12.34 31.08
C PRO A 226 3.85 -10.86 30.79
N ALA A 227 4.21 -9.94 31.70
CA ALA A 227 4.07 -8.50 31.46
C ALA A 227 4.85 -8.00 30.23
N GLU A 228 5.95 -8.66 29.86
CA GLU A 228 6.73 -8.33 28.66
C GLU A 228 5.95 -8.56 27.35
N ASN A 229 4.86 -9.34 27.39
CA ASN A 229 4.01 -9.63 26.24
C ASN A 229 2.91 -8.59 25.99
N GLN A 230 2.63 -7.69 26.93
CA GLN A 230 1.46 -6.80 26.85
C GLN A 230 1.46 -5.90 25.62
N ASN A 231 2.64 -5.45 25.19
CA ASN A 231 2.79 -4.58 24.03
C ASN A 231 2.95 -5.34 22.71
N GLN A 232 3.09 -6.66 22.74
CA GLN A 232 3.28 -7.47 21.53
C GLN A 232 1.95 -7.67 20.80
N LEU A 233 1.97 -7.50 19.48
CA LEU A 233 0.81 -7.67 18.61
C LEU A 233 0.74 -9.12 18.10
N ILE A 234 -0.34 -9.82 18.42
CA ILE A 234 -0.62 -11.16 17.88
C ILE A 234 -1.51 -11.06 16.65
N TYR A 235 -1.05 -11.61 15.54
CA TYR A 235 -1.85 -11.76 14.33
C TYR A 235 -2.80 -12.94 14.53
N PHE A 236 -4.08 -12.73 14.29
CA PHE A 236 -5.14 -13.64 14.67
C PHE A 236 -5.99 -14.03 13.47
N LEU A 237 -6.21 -15.34 13.30
CA LEU A 237 -6.96 -15.88 12.19
C LEU A 237 -8.34 -16.30 12.68
N SER A 238 -9.36 -15.67 12.10
CA SER A 238 -10.76 -15.85 12.47
C SER A 238 -11.57 -16.62 11.42
N GLY A 239 -10.97 -16.94 10.27
CA GLY A 239 -11.64 -17.64 9.18
C GLY A 239 -10.93 -17.51 7.84
N TYR A 240 -11.57 -18.05 6.81
CA TYR A 240 -11.12 -18.06 5.42
C TYR A 240 -12.26 -17.72 4.46
N GLY A 241 -11.90 -17.33 3.24
CA GLY A 241 -12.83 -17.15 2.12
C GLY A 241 -13.47 -15.76 2.06
N CYS A 242 -13.85 -15.38 0.85
CA CYS A 242 -14.46 -14.08 0.57
C CYS A 242 -15.52 -14.20 -0.55
N PRO A 243 -16.76 -13.71 -0.34
CA PRO A 243 -17.83 -13.85 -1.32
C PRO A 243 -17.76 -12.79 -2.43
N HIS A 244 -16.88 -11.79 -2.30
CA HIS A 244 -16.77 -10.67 -3.23
C HIS A 244 -15.96 -11.03 -4.48
N ASP A 245 -16.22 -10.33 -5.58
CA ASP A 245 -15.66 -10.59 -6.91
C ASP A 245 -14.68 -9.48 -7.35
N CYS A 246 -13.90 -8.95 -6.40
CA CYS A 246 -12.84 -7.98 -6.70
C CYS A 246 -11.82 -8.62 -7.65
N ILE A 247 -11.67 -8.07 -8.87
CA ILE A 247 -10.95 -8.74 -9.97
C ILE A 247 -9.44 -8.93 -9.69
N PHE A 248 -8.89 -8.11 -8.78
CA PHE A 248 -7.49 -8.09 -8.38
C PHE A 248 -7.16 -9.01 -7.18
N CYS A 249 -8.17 -9.53 -6.47
CA CYS A 249 -7.97 -10.19 -5.20
C CYS A 249 -7.71 -11.69 -5.34
N ALA A 250 -6.58 -12.17 -4.83
CA ALA A 250 -6.22 -13.59 -4.86
C ALA A 250 -6.98 -14.46 -3.83
N GLN A 251 -7.70 -13.88 -2.86
CA GLN A 251 -8.44 -14.63 -1.84
C GLN A 251 -9.37 -15.69 -2.46
N ARG A 252 -10.00 -15.36 -3.60
CA ARG A 252 -10.96 -16.26 -4.25
C ARG A 252 -10.29 -17.49 -4.88
N CYS A 253 -9.09 -17.36 -5.47
CA CYS A 253 -8.39 -18.53 -6.04
C CYS A 253 -7.74 -19.39 -4.95
N ILE A 254 -7.42 -18.82 -3.79
CA ILE A 254 -6.77 -19.52 -2.67
C ILE A 254 -7.80 -20.22 -1.77
N HIS A 255 -8.80 -19.49 -1.27
CA HIS A 255 -9.73 -19.97 -0.24
C HIS A 255 -11.17 -20.18 -0.75
N GLY A 256 -11.46 -19.77 -1.99
CA GLY A 256 -12.80 -19.86 -2.56
C GLY A 256 -13.79 -18.81 -2.01
N ARG A 257 -15.05 -18.94 -2.44
CA ARG A 257 -16.14 -17.98 -2.14
C ARG A 257 -16.81 -18.20 -0.79
N ARG A 258 -16.79 -19.44 -0.28
CA ARG A 258 -17.51 -19.79 0.94
C ARG A 258 -16.73 -19.29 2.14
N ILE A 259 -17.34 -18.42 2.93
CA ILE A 259 -16.77 -18.02 4.23
C ILE A 259 -16.84 -19.23 5.15
N ARG A 260 -15.67 -19.62 5.67
CA ARG A 260 -15.52 -20.53 6.81
C ARG A 260 -14.99 -19.71 7.97
N GLU A 261 -15.62 -19.80 9.12
CA GLU A 261 -15.30 -18.94 10.24
C GLU A 261 -15.29 -19.71 11.54
N ARG A 262 -14.44 -19.26 12.47
CA ARG A 262 -14.45 -19.70 13.85
C ARG A 262 -15.59 -19.03 14.60
N SER A 263 -16.24 -19.75 15.51
CA SER A 263 -17.26 -19.17 16.39
C SER A 263 -16.66 -18.09 17.31
N ALA A 264 -17.51 -17.21 17.83
CA ALA A 264 -17.06 -16.19 18.78
C ALA A 264 -16.50 -16.84 20.05
N GLU A 265 -17.13 -17.92 20.50
CA GLU A 265 -16.73 -18.72 21.65
C GLU A 265 -15.33 -19.33 21.45
N ASN A 266 -15.07 -19.91 20.27
CA ASN A 266 -13.77 -20.48 19.94
C ASN A 266 -12.65 -19.41 19.89
N ILE A 267 -12.93 -18.24 19.32
CA ILE A 267 -11.99 -17.11 19.28
C ILE A 267 -11.67 -16.62 20.69
N ILE A 268 -12.68 -16.44 21.54
CA ILE A 268 -12.51 -15.92 22.91
C ILE A 268 -11.76 -16.92 23.79
N ALA A 269 -11.97 -18.22 23.61
CA ALA A 269 -11.23 -19.24 24.32
C ALA A 269 -9.71 -19.15 24.04
N GLU A 270 -9.31 -19.01 22.78
CA GLU A 270 -7.88 -18.82 22.44
C GLU A 270 -7.34 -17.47 22.94
N ILE A 271 -8.11 -16.39 22.81
CA ILE A 271 -7.73 -15.08 23.37
C ILE A 271 -7.55 -15.18 24.89
N GLY A 272 -8.38 -15.95 25.60
CA GLY A 272 -8.21 -16.22 27.04
C GLY A 272 -6.86 -16.86 27.35
N CYS A 273 -6.48 -17.91 26.62
CA CYS A 273 -5.16 -18.55 26.76
C CYS A 273 -4.00 -17.57 26.51
N LEU A 274 -4.12 -16.70 25.51
CA LEU A 274 -3.12 -15.68 25.20
C LEU A 274 -3.11 -14.55 26.24
N PHE A 275 -4.27 -14.20 26.79
CA PHE A 275 -4.41 -13.21 27.84
C PHE A 275 -3.70 -13.67 29.12
N ASP A 276 -3.80 -14.96 29.47
CA ASP A 276 -3.07 -15.56 30.59
C ASP A 276 -1.56 -15.56 30.36
N LYS A 277 -1.12 -15.68 29.10
CA LYS A 277 0.28 -15.49 28.69
C LYS A 277 0.70 -14.00 28.64
N GLY A 278 -0.17 -13.06 29.00
CA GLY A 278 0.13 -11.63 29.10
C GLY A 278 -0.11 -10.80 27.84
N PHE A 279 -0.59 -11.41 26.74
CA PHE A 279 -0.90 -10.66 25.51
C PHE A 279 -2.16 -9.81 25.67
N ARG A 280 -2.12 -8.60 25.12
CA ARG A 280 -3.25 -7.65 25.20
C ARG A 280 -3.65 -7.08 23.84
N ARG A 281 -2.87 -7.32 22.78
CA ARG A 281 -3.06 -6.70 21.46
C ARG A 281 -3.23 -7.74 20.36
N PHE A 282 -4.29 -7.63 19.58
CA PHE A 282 -4.65 -8.61 18.55
C PHE A 282 -4.96 -7.93 17.20
N ALA A 283 -4.34 -8.38 16.12
CA ALA A 283 -4.65 -7.95 14.76
C ALA A 283 -5.38 -9.06 14.02
N PHE A 284 -6.68 -8.88 13.74
CA PHE A 284 -7.47 -9.83 12.97
C PHE A 284 -7.16 -9.69 11.48
N VAL A 285 -6.55 -10.73 10.91
CA VAL A 285 -6.04 -10.75 9.52
C VAL A 285 -6.98 -11.54 8.63
N GLN A 286 -8.22 -11.04 8.52
CA GLN A 286 -9.25 -11.62 7.66
C GLN A 286 -10.20 -10.51 7.20
N GLU A 287 -10.23 -10.26 5.90
CA GLU A 287 -11.04 -9.21 5.25
C GLU A 287 -12.55 -9.40 5.48
N THR A 288 -12.97 -10.62 5.84
CA THR A 288 -14.37 -11.00 6.08
C THR A 288 -14.68 -11.26 7.56
N PHE A 289 -13.78 -10.94 8.50
CA PHE A 289 -14.05 -11.10 9.93
C PHE A 289 -15.34 -10.41 10.35
N LEU A 290 -15.53 -9.17 9.91
CA LEU A 290 -16.67 -8.32 10.28
C LEU A 290 -17.96 -8.62 9.49
N ASN A 291 -17.95 -9.60 8.59
CA ASN A 291 -19.06 -9.84 7.66
C ASN A 291 -20.34 -10.37 8.33
N ARG A 292 -20.23 -11.06 9.47
CA ARG A 292 -21.40 -11.63 10.18
C ARG A 292 -21.68 -10.90 11.48
N ARG A 293 -22.67 -10.00 11.43
CA ARG A 293 -23.04 -9.11 12.55
C ARG A 293 -23.30 -9.83 13.87
N THR A 294 -24.09 -10.90 13.85
CA THR A 294 -24.45 -11.67 15.04
C THR A 294 -23.24 -12.31 15.72
N ARG A 295 -22.26 -12.77 14.94
CA ARG A 295 -21.00 -13.33 15.44
C ARG A 295 -20.14 -12.25 16.09
N ILE A 296 -20.03 -11.08 15.48
CA ILE A 296 -19.27 -9.97 16.06
C ILE A 296 -19.92 -9.43 17.33
N ASP A 297 -21.25 -9.33 17.37
CA ASP A 297 -21.97 -8.94 18.60
C ASP A 297 -21.74 -9.96 19.73
N ALA A 298 -21.74 -11.26 19.41
CA ALA A 298 -21.40 -12.31 20.38
C ALA A 298 -19.95 -12.20 20.86
N PHE A 299 -19.00 -11.97 19.95
CA PHE A 299 -17.59 -11.75 20.27
C PHE A 299 -17.39 -10.55 21.21
N CYS A 300 -17.97 -9.39 20.87
CA CYS A 300 -17.86 -8.18 21.68
C CYS A 300 -18.48 -8.37 23.07
N ARG A 301 -19.65 -9.02 23.14
CA ARG A 301 -20.29 -9.36 24.42
C ARG A 301 -19.40 -10.26 25.27
N SER A 302 -18.82 -11.30 24.68
CA SER A 302 -17.93 -12.23 25.39
C SER A 302 -16.66 -11.55 25.93
N ILE A 303 -16.08 -10.56 25.23
CA ILE A 303 -14.96 -9.76 25.75
C ILE A 303 -15.38 -9.00 27.01
N VAL A 304 -16.52 -8.31 26.94
CA VAL A 304 -17.04 -7.49 28.04
C VAL A 304 -17.42 -8.36 29.24
N ASP A 305 -18.15 -9.45 29.02
CA ASP A 305 -18.62 -10.37 30.06
C ASP A 305 -17.44 -11.06 30.76
N ALA A 306 -16.38 -11.39 30.02
CA ALA A 306 -15.15 -11.97 30.57
C ALA A 306 -14.21 -10.92 31.21
N GLY A 307 -14.51 -9.62 31.09
CA GLY A 307 -13.67 -8.54 31.61
C GLY A 307 -12.30 -8.44 30.92
N LEU A 308 -12.15 -8.97 29.71
CA LEU A 308 -10.89 -9.02 28.98
C LEU A 308 -10.48 -7.60 28.54
N GLN A 309 -9.45 -7.05 29.18
CA GLN A 309 -8.88 -5.76 28.83
C GLN A 309 -7.93 -5.91 27.64
N ILE A 310 -8.47 -5.92 26.42
CA ILE A 310 -7.70 -6.11 25.19
C ILE A 310 -7.90 -4.97 24.20
N GLU A 311 -6.93 -4.80 23.32
CA GLU A 311 -6.99 -3.93 22.16
C GLU A 311 -6.97 -4.81 20.91
N TRP A 312 -7.81 -4.51 19.93
CA TRP A 312 -7.78 -5.23 18.66
C TRP A 312 -8.00 -4.35 17.45
N THR A 313 -7.54 -4.86 16.32
CA THR A 313 -7.63 -4.21 15.00
C THR A 313 -8.23 -5.19 14.00
N ALA A 314 -8.88 -4.67 12.96
CA ALA A 314 -9.44 -5.49 11.90
C ALA A 314 -9.42 -4.76 10.54
N GLU A 315 -9.43 -5.55 9.48
CA GLU A 315 -9.72 -5.08 8.13
C GLU A 315 -11.25 -5.02 7.93
N ALA A 316 -11.72 -3.97 7.26
CA ALA A 316 -13.14 -3.77 7.00
C ALA A 316 -13.40 -3.34 5.57
N ARG A 317 -14.51 -3.82 5.02
CA ARG A 317 -15.17 -3.15 3.90
C ARG A 317 -16.13 -2.09 4.44
N ALA A 318 -16.23 -0.99 3.70
CA ALA A 318 -17.03 0.17 4.11
C ALA A 318 -18.55 -0.12 4.16
N ASP A 319 -19.02 -1.14 3.45
CA ASP A 319 -20.43 -1.53 3.34
C ASP A 319 -20.92 -2.48 4.45
N GLN A 320 -20.05 -2.94 5.35
CA GLN A 320 -20.39 -3.98 6.34
C GLN A 320 -20.85 -3.45 7.70
N LEU A 321 -20.53 -2.20 8.03
CA LEU A 321 -20.59 -1.68 9.39
C LEU A 321 -21.65 -0.59 9.55
N ASP A 322 -22.16 -0.43 10.77
CA ASP A 322 -22.93 0.76 11.18
C ASP A 322 -22.39 1.35 12.48
N PHE A 323 -22.88 2.55 12.81
CA PHE A 323 -22.44 3.30 13.98
C PHE A 323 -22.64 2.54 15.30
N GLU A 324 -23.79 1.89 15.50
CA GLU A 324 -24.08 1.20 16.76
C GLU A 324 -23.24 -0.06 16.92
N GLN A 325 -22.94 -0.75 15.81
CA GLN A 325 -22.04 -1.89 15.80
C GLN A 325 -20.60 -1.45 16.14
N LEU A 326 -20.10 -0.39 15.50
CA LEU A 326 -18.79 0.18 15.81
C LEU A 326 -18.68 0.62 17.28
N LYS A 327 -19.74 1.21 17.83
CA LYS A 327 -19.79 1.61 19.24
C LYS A 327 -19.64 0.41 20.18
N ARG A 328 -20.29 -0.72 19.87
CA ARG A 328 -20.12 -1.97 20.62
C ARG A 328 -18.71 -2.55 20.48
N MET A 329 -18.16 -2.53 19.26
CA MET A 329 -16.80 -3.00 19.02
C MET A 329 -15.76 -2.14 19.76
N GLN A 330 -15.93 -0.82 19.78
CA GLN A 330 -15.07 0.11 20.51
C GLN A 330 -15.10 -0.15 22.01
N ALA A 331 -16.29 -0.38 22.59
CA ALA A 331 -16.43 -0.75 23.99
C ALA A 331 -15.76 -2.10 24.32
N ALA A 332 -15.65 -2.99 23.31
CA ALA A 332 -14.95 -4.27 23.39
C ALA A 332 -13.48 -4.19 22.95
N GLY A 333 -12.89 -2.99 22.84
CA GLY A 333 -11.45 -2.83 22.62
C GLY A 333 -11.00 -2.61 21.17
N LEU A 334 -11.91 -2.41 20.21
CA LEU A 334 -11.52 -2.05 18.84
C LEU A 334 -10.84 -0.68 18.81
N GLN A 335 -9.57 -0.65 18.38
CA GLN A 335 -8.77 0.58 18.30
C GLN A 335 -8.53 1.06 16.88
N PHE A 336 -8.50 0.15 15.89
CA PHE A 336 -8.02 0.46 14.56
C PHE A 336 -8.73 -0.35 13.47
N ILE A 337 -9.17 0.32 12.40
CA ILE A 337 -9.75 -0.32 11.20
C ILE A 337 -8.90 0.00 9.97
N GLN A 338 -8.59 -1.04 9.19
CA GLN A 338 -7.94 -0.91 7.89
C GLN A 338 -9.01 -0.96 6.78
N ILE A 339 -9.08 0.07 5.94
CA ILE A 339 -10.12 0.22 4.91
C ILE A 339 -9.46 0.19 3.52
N GLY A 340 -9.83 -0.81 2.72
CA GLY A 340 -9.45 -0.87 1.30
C GLY A 340 -10.28 0.11 0.47
N VAL A 341 -9.73 1.32 0.25
CA VAL A 341 -10.32 2.36 -0.61
C VAL A 341 -10.08 2.01 -2.07
N GLU A 342 -8.89 1.51 -2.40
CA GLU A 342 -8.36 1.17 -3.72
C GLU A 342 -8.21 2.34 -4.68
N SER A 343 -9.22 3.21 -4.81
CA SER A 343 -9.18 4.39 -5.68
C SER A 343 -10.19 5.44 -5.22
N GLY A 344 -9.86 6.72 -5.35
CA GLY A 344 -10.81 7.83 -5.20
C GLY A 344 -11.65 8.09 -6.45
N ASP A 345 -11.58 7.22 -7.45
CA ASP A 345 -12.38 7.31 -8.67
C ASP A 345 -13.49 6.24 -8.70
N PRO A 346 -14.78 6.64 -8.61
CA PRO A 346 -15.91 5.71 -8.67
C PRO A 346 -15.93 4.83 -9.92
N ALA A 347 -15.41 5.31 -11.06
CA ALA A 347 -15.37 4.54 -12.30
C ALA A 347 -14.38 3.36 -12.19
N VAL A 348 -13.22 3.58 -11.57
CA VAL A 348 -12.23 2.52 -11.31
C VAL A 348 -12.78 1.53 -10.29
N LEU A 349 -13.40 1.99 -9.20
CA LEU A 349 -14.02 1.10 -8.19
C LEU A 349 -15.07 0.17 -8.79
N LYS A 350 -15.88 0.69 -9.72
CA LYS A 350 -16.85 -0.11 -10.48
C LYS A 350 -16.16 -1.12 -11.40
N LYS A 351 -15.13 -0.70 -12.14
CA LYS A 351 -14.39 -1.56 -13.08
C LYS A 351 -13.70 -2.72 -12.37
N ILE A 352 -13.13 -2.50 -11.18
CA ILE A 352 -12.45 -3.56 -10.42
C ILE A 352 -13.39 -4.47 -9.61
N GLY A 353 -14.71 -4.22 -9.67
CA GLY A 353 -15.69 -5.04 -8.97
C GLY A 353 -15.63 -4.91 -7.44
N LYS A 354 -15.16 -3.78 -6.90
CA LYS A 354 -15.06 -3.58 -5.43
C LYS A 354 -16.43 -3.57 -4.77
N GLY A 355 -17.42 -3.00 -5.46
CA GLY A 355 -18.81 -2.96 -5.01
C GLY A 355 -19.04 -2.10 -3.75
N ILE A 356 -18.24 -1.04 -3.57
CA ILE A 356 -18.43 0.00 -2.54
C ILE A 356 -18.45 1.37 -3.22
N ASP A 357 -19.09 2.35 -2.59
CA ASP A 357 -19.03 3.77 -2.99
C ASP A 357 -18.15 4.58 -2.03
N LEU A 358 -17.78 5.81 -2.45
CA LEU A 358 -16.91 6.68 -1.65
C LEU A 358 -17.65 7.24 -0.45
N GLU A 359 -18.96 7.45 -0.56
CA GLU A 359 -19.83 7.93 0.50
C GLU A 359 -19.86 6.98 1.70
N GLN A 360 -19.88 5.67 1.47
CA GLN A 360 -19.75 4.63 2.50
C GLN A 360 -18.42 4.75 3.24
N ILE A 361 -17.31 4.98 2.51
CA ILE A 361 -15.98 5.16 3.11
C ILE A 361 -15.96 6.42 3.96
N ILE A 362 -16.48 7.55 3.44
CA ILE A 362 -16.58 8.82 4.16
C ILE A 362 -17.42 8.65 5.43
N GLN A 363 -18.55 7.97 5.33
CA GLN A 363 -19.47 7.73 6.43
C GLN A 363 -18.83 6.87 7.53
N LEU A 364 -18.19 5.75 7.15
CA LEU A 364 -17.46 4.89 8.09
C LEU A 364 -16.33 5.66 8.77
N ARG A 365 -15.54 6.43 8.01
CA ARG A 365 -14.47 7.28 8.55
C ARG A 365 -15.01 8.27 9.58
N GLU A 366 -16.14 8.91 9.32
CA GLU A 366 -16.75 9.87 10.24
C GLU A 366 -17.28 9.22 11.51
N TRP A 367 -17.89 8.03 11.41
CA TRP A 367 -18.28 7.23 12.58
C TRP A 367 -17.07 6.84 13.44
N CYS A 368 -15.99 6.36 12.81
CA CYS A 368 -14.75 6.03 13.50
C CYS A 368 -14.16 7.26 14.22
N ARG A 369 -14.17 8.43 13.57
CA ARG A 369 -13.72 9.69 14.18
C ARG A 369 -14.52 10.03 15.44
N GLN A 370 -15.86 9.93 15.38
CA GLN A 370 -16.73 10.21 16.53
C GLN A 370 -16.50 9.24 17.70
N LEU A 371 -16.22 7.97 17.40
CA LEU A 371 -15.96 6.93 18.39
C LEU A 371 -14.50 6.84 18.82
N ARG A 372 -13.61 7.68 18.27
CA ARG A 372 -12.16 7.68 18.47
C ARG A 372 -11.49 6.35 18.07
N ILE A 373 -12.04 5.70 17.05
CA ILE A 373 -11.42 4.53 16.40
C ILE A 373 -10.50 5.07 15.30
N HIS A 374 -9.28 4.56 15.24
CA HIS A 374 -8.33 4.93 14.19
C HIS A 374 -8.65 4.21 12.88
N THR A 375 -8.32 4.83 11.75
CA THR A 375 -8.50 4.24 10.42
C THR A 375 -7.21 4.30 9.61
N ALA A 376 -6.91 3.30 8.78
CA ALA A 376 -5.96 3.42 7.67
C ALA A 376 -6.68 3.26 6.34
N PHE A 377 -6.18 3.95 5.31
CA PHE A 377 -6.65 3.78 3.93
C PHE A 377 -5.61 3.06 3.09
N TYR A 378 -6.07 2.13 2.25
CA TYR A 378 -5.23 1.43 1.28
C TYR A 378 -5.71 1.80 -0.12
N LEU A 379 -4.77 2.18 -0.98
CA LEU A 379 -4.97 2.61 -2.36
C LEU A 379 -4.13 1.74 -3.29
N LEU A 380 -4.59 1.62 -4.54
CA LEU A 380 -3.87 0.94 -5.61
C LEU A 380 -3.65 1.89 -6.78
N VAL A 381 -2.47 1.77 -7.40
CA VAL A 381 -2.19 2.37 -8.71
C VAL A 381 -1.87 1.29 -9.75
N GLY A 382 -2.08 1.59 -11.03
CA GLY A 382 -1.96 0.60 -12.11
C GLY A 382 -3.16 -0.34 -12.22
N LEU A 383 -4.34 0.07 -11.75
CA LEU A 383 -5.57 -0.69 -11.94
C LEU A 383 -6.13 -0.52 -13.38
N PRO A 384 -6.87 -1.50 -13.91
CA PRO A 384 -7.52 -1.34 -15.21
C PRO A 384 -8.44 -0.12 -15.24
N GLY A 385 -8.31 0.74 -16.26
CA GLY A 385 -9.12 1.96 -16.39
C GLY A 385 -8.64 3.13 -15.54
N GLN A 386 -7.52 2.99 -14.83
CA GLN A 386 -6.92 4.09 -14.08
C GLN A 386 -6.00 4.89 -15.00
N ASP A 387 -6.14 6.21 -14.92
CA ASP A 387 -5.30 7.18 -15.61
C ASP A 387 -4.88 8.30 -14.64
N TRP A 388 -4.17 9.31 -15.12
CA TRP A 388 -3.74 10.42 -14.27
C TRP A 388 -4.91 11.23 -13.68
N GLN A 389 -6.06 11.29 -14.36
CA GLN A 389 -7.26 11.92 -13.77
C GLN A 389 -7.77 11.12 -12.58
N SER A 390 -7.76 9.79 -12.68
CA SER A 390 -8.13 8.89 -11.60
C SER A 390 -7.15 8.96 -10.41
N VAL A 391 -5.85 9.09 -10.68
CA VAL A 391 -4.82 9.33 -9.65
C VAL A 391 -5.06 10.68 -8.97
N LEU A 392 -5.36 11.74 -9.73
CA LEU A 392 -5.71 13.05 -9.15
C LEU A 392 -6.97 12.99 -8.30
N ARG A 393 -8.03 12.30 -8.74
CA ARG A 393 -9.25 12.07 -7.93
C ARG A 393 -8.92 11.37 -6.61
N SER A 394 -8.01 10.40 -6.64
CA SER A 394 -7.53 9.71 -5.43
C SER A 394 -6.79 10.67 -4.49
N ALA A 395 -5.90 11.52 -5.02
CA ALA A 395 -5.21 12.54 -4.22
C ALA A 395 -6.20 13.53 -3.58
N LEU A 396 -7.17 14.05 -4.36
CA LEU A 396 -8.20 14.97 -3.86
C LEU A 396 -9.09 14.30 -2.80
N PHE A 397 -9.45 13.03 -2.99
CA PHE A 397 -10.21 12.26 -2.00
C PHE A 397 -9.46 12.18 -0.65
N ILE A 398 -8.15 11.90 -0.67
CA ILE A 398 -7.32 11.89 0.54
C ILE A 398 -7.17 13.27 1.16
N MET A 399 -7.10 14.32 0.34
CA MET A 399 -7.07 15.72 0.80
C MET A 399 -8.32 16.09 1.60
N ASP A 400 -9.49 15.77 1.05
CA ASP A 400 -10.78 16.17 1.60
C ASP A 400 -11.19 15.25 2.76
N TYR A 401 -10.84 13.97 2.68
CA TYR A 401 -11.25 12.92 3.62
C TYR A 401 -10.07 12.08 4.12
N PRO A 402 -9.03 12.69 4.72
CA PRO A 402 -7.87 11.95 5.20
C PRO A 402 -8.29 10.94 6.28
N PRO A 403 -7.69 9.74 6.34
CA PRO A 403 -7.97 8.77 7.39
C PRO A 403 -7.84 9.39 8.79
N HIS A 404 -8.75 9.03 9.71
CA HIS A 404 -8.66 9.41 11.11
C HIS A 404 -7.57 8.59 11.80
N ASN A 405 -6.32 9.03 11.73
CA ASN A 405 -5.18 8.27 12.21
C ASN A 405 -4.15 9.13 12.93
N LEU A 406 -4.28 9.24 14.25
CA LEU A 406 -3.39 10.06 15.07
C LEU A 406 -2.10 9.31 15.48
N ILE A 407 -2.04 7.99 15.25
CA ILE A 407 -0.95 7.13 15.73
C ILE A 407 0.02 6.81 14.60
N THR A 408 -0.46 6.18 13.52
CA THR A 408 0.39 5.66 12.45
C THR A 408 0.42 6.54 11.21
N ARG A 409 -0.49 7.53 11.09
CA ARG A 409 -0.57 8.47 9.96
C ARG A 409 -0.57 7.75 8.61
N HIS A 410 -1.34 6.68 8.57
CA HIS A 410 -1.19 5.64 7.55
C HIS A 410 -2.26 5.74 6.47
N ALA A 411 -1.81 6.10 5.27
CA ALA A 411 -2.41 5.70 4.02
C ALA A 411 -1.30 5.05 3.18
N SER A 412 -1.54 3.85 2.68
CA SER A 412 -0.55 3.12 1.88
C SER A 412 -1.03 3.00 0.44
N VAL A 413 -0.13 3.31 -0.50
CA VAL A 413 -0.35 3.10 -1.91
C VAL A 413 0.50 1.92 -2.36
N SER A 414 -0.10 0.99 -3.09
CA SER A 414 0.62 -0.13 -3.70
C SER A 414 0.34 -0.21 -5.20
N ILE A 415 1.24 -0.85 -5.94
CA ILE A 415 1.03 -1.11 -7.36
C ILE A 415 0.19 -2.37 -7.52
N ALA A 416 -0.80 -2.33 -8.41
CA ALA A 416 -1.62 -3.48 -8.74
C ALA A 416 -0.77 -4.53 -9.46
N ILE A 417 -0.76 -5.74 -8.91
CA ILE A 417 -0.02 -6.88 -9.42
C ILE A 417 -1.00 -7.97 -9.87
N PRO A 418 -0.91 -8.49 -11.12
CA PRO A 418 -1.80 -9.53 -11.60
C PRO A 418 -1.38 -10.88 -11.02
N TYR A 419 -1.91 -11.27 -9.87
CA TYR A 419 -1.59 -12.58 -9.29
C TYR A 419 -2.19 -13.73 -10.11
N PRO A 420 -1.46 -14.84 -10.33
CA PRO A 420 -2.01 -16.02 -10.99
C PRO A 420 -3.35 -16.46 -10.39
N GLY A 421 -4.28 -16.87 -11.25
CA GLY A 421 -5.62 -17.29 -10.84
C GLY A 421 -6.60 -16.15 -10.52
N THR A 422 -6.19 -14.88 -10.54
CA THR A 422 -7.09 -13.72 -10.48
C THR A 422 -7.68 -13.40 -11.86
N GLN A 423 -8.77 -12.63 -11.89
CA GLN A 423 -9.35 -12.15 -13.14
C GLN A 423 -8.43 -11.14 -13.84
N LEU A 424 -7.71 -10.28 -13.09
CA LEU A 424 -6.66 -9.42 -13.65
C LEU A 424 -5.65 -10.22 -14.48
N TRP A 425 -5.16 -11.34 -13.95
CA TRP A 425 -4.23 -12.22 -14.65
C TRP A 425 -4.86 -12.88 -15.89
N GLN A 426 -6.11 -13.34 -15.79
CA GLN A 426 -6.77 -14.03 -16.91
C GLN A 426 -7.07 -13.08 -18.08
N GLU A 427 -7.50 -11.86 -17.78
CA GLU A 427 -7.88 -10.87 -18.80
C GLU A 427 -6.68 -10.12 -19.37
N GLN A 428 -5.49 -10.23 -18.76
CA GLN A 428 -4.29 -9.48 -19.15
C GLN A 428 -4.55 -7.97 -19.14
N SER A 429 -5.46 -7.50 -18.28
CA SER A 429 -5.82 -6.09 -18.12
C SER A 429 -4.79 -5.32 -17.28
N VAL A 430 -3.99 -6.05 -16.51
CA VAL A 430 -2.69 -5.62 -15.95
C VAL A 430 -1.68 -6.68 -16.36
N ARG A 431 -0.54 -6.27 -16.91
CA ARG A 431 0.50 -7.18 -17.43
C ARG A 431 1.81 -6.90 -16.75
N LEU A 432 2.59 -7.94 -16.47
CA LEU A 432 3.96 -7.77 -16.00
C LEU A 432 4.84 -7.37 -17.18
N VAL A 433 5.72 -6.39 -16.99
CA VAL A 433 6.70 -5.96 -17.97
C VAL A 433 8.08 -6.35 -17.48
N ASP A 434 8.82 -7.07 -18.31
CA ASP A 434 10.19 -7.45 -18.04
C ASP A 434 11.07 -7.15 -19.26
N ARG A 435 12.32 -6.72 -19.03
CA ARG A 435 13.06 -5.97 -20.05
C ARG A 435 13.65 -6.83 -21.17
N ASP A 436 13.87 -8.15 -20.99
CA ASP A 436 14.24 -9.06 -22.13
C ASP A 436 14.30 -10.59 -21.85
N GLN A 437 14.33 -11.11 -20.61
CA GLN A 437 14.45 -12.57 -20.33
C GLN A 437 13.92 -12.87 -18.93
N VAL A 438 12.91 -13.74 -18.75
CA VAL A 438 12.44 -14.06 -17.39
C VAL A 438 12.53 -15.56 -17.10
N ASN A 439 13.50 -15.93 -16.27
CA ASN A 439 13.35 -17.07 -15.36
C ASN A 439 12.51 -16.56 -14.18
N TYR A 440 11.39 -17.21 -13.92
CA TYR A 440 10.47 -16.83 -12.85
C TYR A 440 11.20 -16.77 -11.50
N SER A 441 11.35 -15.57 -10.93
CA SER A 441 11.39 -15.37 -9.49
C SER A 441 10.41 -14.24 -9.17
N TRP A 442 9.50 -14.54 -8.27
CA TRP A 442 8.23 -13.86 -8.10
C TRP A 442 8.24 -13.42 -6.61
N PRO A 443 7.32 -12.58 -6.08
CA PRO A 443 7.50 -11.14 -6.04
C PRO A 443 8.56 -10.60 -5.06
N GLU A 444 9.47 -9.80 -5.60
CA GLU A 444 9.74 -8.54 -4.92
C GLU A 444 8.44 -7.72 -4.97
N ARG A 445 7.72 -7.67 -3.84
CA ARG A 445 6.31 -7.19 -3.77
C ARG A 445 6.13 -5.69 -3.99
N ASN A 446 7.20 -4.98 -4.30
CA ASN A 446 7.19 -3.63 -4.84
C ASN A 446 8.19 -3.60 -5.97
N PRO A 447 7.97 -2.79 -7.01
CA PRO A 447 8.99 -2.60 -8.00
C PRO A 447 10.30 -2.19 -7.34
N GLY A 448 11.36 -2.93 -7.65
CA GLY A 448 12.72 -2.56 -7.30
C GLY A 448 13.10 -1.38 -8.16
N VAL A 449 13.57 -0.29 -7.55
CA VAL A 449 14.24 0.78 -8.27
C VAL A 449 15.73 0.54 -8.09
N VAL A 450 16.33 -0.12 -9.07
CA VAL A 450 17.78 -0.34 -9.09
C VAL A 450 18.43 0.73 -9.94
N THR A 451 19.69 1.02 -9.66
CA THR A 451 20.49 1.89 -10.52
C THR A 451 21.31 1.01 -11.45
N ASN A 452 21.16 1.17 -12.77
CA ASN A 452 22.00 0.45 -13.71
C ASN A 452 23.45 0.97 -13.66
N ASP A 453 24.37 0.30 -14.37
CA ASP A 453 25.79 0.68 -14.41
C ASP A 453 26.04 2.13 -14.91
N ALA A 454 25.05 2.72 -15.61
CA ALA A 454 25.10 4.10 -16.09
C ALA A 454 24.57 5.14 -15.07
N GLY A 455 24.08 4.71 -13.90
CA GLY A 455 23.52 5.62 -12.91
C GLY A 455 22.02 5.89 -13.10
N GLU A 456 21.36 5.25 -14.06
CA GLU A 456 19.94 5.44 -14.34
C GLU A 456 19.08 4.55 -13.45
N PHE A 457 17.98 5.09 -12.93
CA PHE A 457 16.99 4.29 -12.23
C PHE A 457 16.25 3.39 -13.23
N VAL A 458 16.44 2.08 -13.11
CA VAL A 458 15.76 1.06 -13.89
C VAL A 458 14.85 0.27 -12.97
N GLY A 459 13.64 0.03 -13.45
CA GLY A 459 12.64 -0.70 -12.71
C GLY A 459 12.74 -2.21 -12.86
N GLU A 460 12.63 -2.95 -11.76
CA GLU A 460 12.45 -4.40 -11.75
C GLU A 460 10.98 -4.74 -11.45
N ASN A 461 10.39 -5.68 -12.19
CA ASN A 461 9.05 -6.24 -11.93
C ASN A 461 7.88 -5.25 -11.99
N PHE A 462 7.87 -4.37 -13.00
CA PHE A 462 6.77 -3.42 -13.19
C PHE A 462 5.53 -4.04 -13.83
N THR A 463 4.41 -3.33 -13.70
CA THR A 463 3.19 -3.64 -14.44
C THR A 463 2.88 -2.56 -15.46
N GLU A 464 2.12 -2.94 -16.49
CA GLU A 464 1.48 -2.03 -17.44
C GLU A 464 -0.02 -2.32 -17.53
N THR A 465 -0.75 -1.36 -18.06
CA THR A 465 -2.18 -1.50 -18.39
C THR A 465 -2.44 -0.95 -19.78
N ASP A 466 -3.67 -1.08 -20.26
CA ASP A 466 -4.10 -0.41 -21.49
C ASP A 466 -4.17 1.12 -21.34
N ASP A 467 -4.06 1.61 -20.10
CA ASP A 467 -4.22 3.02 -19.74
C ASP A 467 -2.93 3.73 -19.33
N MET A 468 -1.96 3.00 -18.80
CA MET A 468 -0.72 3.53 -18.26
C MET A 468 0.43 2.56 -18.52
N VAL A 469 1.56 3.12 -18.96
CA VAL A 469 2.82 2.37 -19.13
C VAL A 469 3.52 2.18 -17.77
N PRO A 470 4.51 1.26 -17.67
CA PRO A 470 5.25 1.02 -16.43
C PRO A 470 5.79 2.28 -15.76
N GLU A 471 6.37 3.17 -16.56
CA GLU A 471 6.98 4.40 -16.08
C GLU A 471 5.92 5.36 -15.48
N GLU A 472 4.71 5.39 -16.05
CA GLU A 472 3.61 6.21 -15.53
C GLU A 472 3.02 5.62 -14.24
N ILE A 473 2.89 4.30 -14.15
CA ILE A 473 2.42 3.61 -12.94
C ILE A 473 3.40 3.83 -11.79
N PHE A 474 4.71 3.76 -12.08
CA PHE A 474 5.76 4.06 -11.11
C PHE A 474 5.64 5.48 -10.55
N GLU A 475 5.56 6.46 -11.44
CA GLU A 475 5.46 7.86 -11.03
C GLU A 475 4.17 8.12 -10.26
N ALA A 476 3.05 7.53 -10.68
CA ALA A 476 1.78 7.66 -9.98
C ALA A 476 1.85 7.06 -8.57
N TRP A 477 2.50 5.90 -8.41
CA TRP A 477 2.76 5.29 -7.12
C TRP A 477 3.58 6.23 -6.23
N LEU A 478 4.76 6.64 -6.72
CA LEU A 478 5.67 7.50 -5.97
C LEU A 478 5.00 8.79 -5.52
N TYR A 479 4.36 9.51 -6.46
CA TYR A 479 3.74 10.79 -6.15
C TYR A 479 2.55 10.64 -5.22
N LEU A 480 1.71 9.62 -5.39
CA LEU A 480 0.52 9.44 -4.54
C LEU A 480 0.90 8.95 -3.14
N ASP A 481 1.86 8.03 -3.02
CA ASP A 481 2.32 7.52 -1.72
C ASP A 481 3.01 8.63 -0.90
N ASP A 482 3.96 9.35 -1.51
CA ASP A 482 4.63 10.48 -0.86
C ASP A 482 3.64 11.60 -0.52
N TYR A 483 2.70 11.90 -1.43
CA TYR A 483 1.62 12.86 -1.16
C TYR A 483 0.83 12.47 0.09
N CYS A 484 0.37 11.22 0.17
CA CYS A 484 -0.36 10.70 1.32
C CYS A 484 0.48 10.78 2.60
N HIS A 485 1.75 10.36 2.54
CA HIS A 485 2.67 10.40 3.67
C HIS A 485 2.85 11.83 4.21
N PHE A 486 3.24 12.77 3.36
CA PHE A 486 3.51 14.13 3.78
C PHE A 486 2.24 14.87 4.23
N LEU A 487 1.12 14.68 3.54
CA LEU A 487 -0.15 15.29 3.93
C LEU A 487 -0.59 14.82 5.32
N LEU A 488 -0.53 13.51 5.61
CA LEU A 488 -0.96 12.98 6.91
C LEU A 488 0.00 13.38 8.03
N HIS A 489 1.28 13.56 7.75
CA HIS A 489 2.24 14.12 8.69
C HIS A 489 1.95 15.60 9.01
N ALA A 490 1.63 16.40 8.00
CA ALA A 490 1.21 17.79 8.16
C ALA A 490 -0.07 17.94 9.00
N LEU A 491 -1.07 17.07 8.77
CA LEU A 491 -2.37 17.16 9.44
C LEU A 491 -2.36 16.64 10.88
N SER A 492 -1.26 16.06 11.35
CA SER A 492 -1.22 15.44 12.68
C SER A 492 -1.20 16.47 13.83
N GLU A 493 -2.18 16.38 14.73
CA GLU A 493 -2.28 17.16 15.97
C GLU A 493 -1.23 16.72 17.01
N GLY A 494 0.04 16.88 16.67
CA GLY A 494 1.18 16.49 17.51
C GLY A 494 2.51 17.09 17.07
N ASN A 495 2.54 17.78 15.92
CA ASN A 495 3.72 18.50 15.48
C ASN A 495 3.90 19.75 16.36
N ARG A 496 4.60 19.59 17.49
CA ARG A 496 4.90 20.65 18.47
C ARG A 496 5.70 21.81 17.85
N ASN A 497 6.20 21.65 16.63
CA ASN A 497 7.02 22.59 15.90
C ASN A 497 6.29 23.00 14.61
N ARG A 498 5.66 24.18 14.59
CA ARG A 498 4.90 24.68 13.43
C ARG A 498 5.70 24.63 12.12
N GLY A 499 7.01 24.88 12.17
CA GLY A 499 7.88 24.88 10.99
C GLY A 499 8.08 23.52 10.32
N ASP A 500 7.84 22.40 11.01
CA ASP A 500 7.89 21.07 10.37
C ASP A 500 6.56 20.74 9.67
N SER A 501 5.42 21.21 10.22
CA SER A 501 4.11 21.08 9.58
C SER A 501 4.04 21.81 8.24
N ASP A 502 4.51 23.05 8.19
CA ASP A 502 4.53 23.85 6.96
C ASP A 502 5.41 23.21 5.89
N ARG A 503 6.52 22.58 6.30
CA ARG A 503 7.42 21.86 5.39
C ARG A 503 6.77 20.61 4.80
N TYR A 504 6.07 19.83 5.62
CA TYR A 504 5.32 18.68 5.13
C TYR A 504 4.18 19.08 4.18
N LEU A 505 3.48 20.19 4.47
CA LEU A 505 2.49 20.74 3.55
C LEU A 505 3.11 21.19 2.23
N ASP A 506 4.29 21.81 2.26
CA ASP A 506 5.03 22.18 1.05
C ASP A 506 5.38 20.94 0.22
N TYR A 507 5.92 19.89 0.83
CA TYR A 507 6.22 18.63 0.14
C TYR A 507 4.97 17.95 -0.43
N ALA A 508 3.88 17.88 0.33
CA ALA A 508 2.61 17.37 -0.16
C ALA A 508 2.09 18.21 -1.34
N GLY A 509 2.18 19.54 -1.26
CA GLY A 509 1.82 20.45 -2.34
C GLY A 509 2.63 20.22 -3.62
N ARG A 510 3.93 19.94 -3.50
CA ARG A 510 4.79 19.57 -4.64
C ARG A 510 4.36 18.26 -5.28
N MET A 511 4.07 17.22 -4.49
CA MET A 511 3.61 15.93 -5.03
C MET A 511 2.24 16.07 -5.71
N LEU A 512 1.31 16.82 -5.12
CA LEU A 512 0.03 17.13 -5.74
C LEU A 512 0.20 17.91 -7.06
N TYR A 513 1.12 18.87 -7.10
CA TYR A 513 1.46 19.59 -8.33
C TYR A 513 2.00 18.66 -9.42
N MET A 514 2.85 17.68 -9.07
CA MET A 514 3.33 16.68 -10.03
C MET A 514 2.19 15.83 -10.60
N ILE A 515 1.26 15.37 -9.75
CA ILE A 515 0.05 14.65 -10.17
C ILE A 515 -0.82 15.52 -11.10
N GLN A 516 -1.05 16.79 -10.75
CA GLN A 516 -1.81 17.73 -11.58
C GLN A 516 -1.15 17.97 -12.93
N ARG A 517 0.17 18.16 -12.98
CA ARG A 517 0.93 18.35 -14.22
C ARG A 517 0.82 17.13 -15.13
N ARG A 518 0.96 15.93 -14.58
CA ARG A 518 0.78 14.68 -15.32
C ARG A 518 -0.65 14.53 -15.82
N THR A 519 -1.64 14.90 -15.02
CA THR A 519 -3.06 14.92 -15.43
C THR A 519 -3.32 15.87 -16.61
N MET A 520 -2.81 17.11 -16.56
CA MET A 520 -2.96 18.05 -17.66
C MET A 520 -2.29 17.55 -18.94
N ARG A 521 -1.10 16.94 -18.83
CA ARG A 521 -0.41 16.32 -19.97
C ARG A 521 -1.21 15.18 -20.57
N ASP A 522 -1.71 14.26 -19.74
CA ASP A 522 -2.54 13.14 -20.20
C ASP A 522 -3.83 13.63 -20.89
N LEU A 523 -4.49 14.66 -20.34
CA LEU A 523 -5.66 15.30 -20.96
C LEU A 523 -5.35 15.89 -22.35
N ILE A 524 -4.21 16.59 -22.50
CA ILE A 524 -3.79 17.17 -23.79
C ILE A 524 -3.51 16.06 -24.81
N VAL A 525 -2.85 14.98 -24.40
CA VAL A 525 -2.54 13.85 -25.28
C VAL A 525 -3.82 13.12 -25.70
N ARG A 526 -4.73 12.82 -24.76
CA ARG A 526 -6.02 12.17 -25.05
C ARG A 526 -6.94 13.04 -25.91
N ALA A 527 -6.86 14.37 -25.81
CA ALA A 527 -7.63 15.29 -26.65
C ALA A 527 -7.23 15.25 -28.15
N GLN A 528 -6.09 14.64 -28.50
CA GLN A 528 -5.59 14.56 -29.87
C GLN A 528 -6.01 13.29 -30.63
N SER A 529 -6.79 12.37 -30.03
CA SER A 529 -7.61 11.27 -30.59
C SER A 529 -7.64 10.06 -29.61
N ASP A 530 -8.44 9.02 -29.92
CA ASP A 530 -8.50 7.72 -29.20
C ASP A 530 -7.18 6.93 -29.35
N LEU A 531 -6.07 7.47 -28.84
CA LEU A 531 -4.74 6.87 -28.91
C LEU A 531 -4.64 5.68 -27.93
N SER A 532 -4.17 4.52 -28.41
CA SER A 532 -3.81 3.39 -27.55
C SER A 532 -2.68 3.77 -26.56
N ALA A 533 -2.45 2.99 -25.50
CA ALA A 533 -1.30 3.21 -24.60
C ALA A 533 0.03 3.31 -25.35
N ASP A 534 0.27 2.47 -26.37
CA ASP A 534 1.48 2.51 -27.20
C ASP A 534 1.60 3.79 -28.03
N MET A 535 0.47 4.28 -28.56
CA MET A 535 0.44 5.54 -29.29
C MET A 535 0.62 6.74 -28.35
N ARG A 536 0.15 6.64 -27.10
CA ARG A 536 0.42 7.62 -26.04
C ARG A 536 1.87 7.61 -25.61
N LYS A 537 2.50 6.44 -25.46
CA LYS A 537 3.96 6.29 -25.23
C LYS A 537 4.76 6.87 -26.39
N SER A 538 4.35 6.60 -27.64
CA SER A 538 5.00 7.15 -28.83
C SER A 538 4.81 8.66 -28.94
N ALA A 539 3.62 9.19 -28.65
CA ALA A 539 3.37 10.64 -28.60
C ALA A 539 4.16 11.29 -27.46
N TYR A 540 4.23 10.65 -26.30
CA TYR A 540 5.02 11.07 -25.14
C TYR A 540 6.52 11.10 -25.45
N HIS A 541 7.06 10.04 -26.07
CA HIS A 541 8.45 9.99 -26.53
C HIS A 541 8.72 10.97 -27.66
N LYS A 542 7.75 11.23 -28.54
CA LYS A 542 7.88 12.23 -29.60
C LYS A 542 7.84 13.66 -29.03
N VAL A 543 7.02 13.91 -28.01
CA VAL A 543 7.05 15.16 -27.23
C VAL A 543 8.39 15.31 -26.52
N ILE A 544 8.90 14.25 -25.88
CA ILE A 544 10.22 14.23 -25.22
C ILE A 544 11.39 14.40 -26.21
N GLN A 545 11.33 13.79 -27.39
CA GLN A 545 12.36 13.89 -28.43
C GLN A 545 12.32 15.24 -29.16
N LEU A 546 11.13 15.81 -29.36
CA LEU A 546 10.98 17.18 -29.91
C LEU A 546 11.39 18.24 -28.88
N ASP A 547 11.21 17.94 -27.59
CA ASP A 547 11.55 18.77 -26.44
C ASP A 547 12.85 18.25 -25.79
N GLY A 548 13.96 18.25 -26.54
CA GLY A 548 15.27 17.67 -26.23
C GLY A 548 15.97 18.15 -24.93
N ASP A 549 15.23 18.80 -24.04
CA ASP A 549 15.59 19.24 -22.69
C ASP A 549 14.73 18.51 -21.62
N ALA A 550 14.08 17.37 -21.90
CA ALA A 550 13.25 16.66 -20.91
C ALA A 550 14.03 16.20 -19.66
N GLU A 551 15.31 15.86 -19.82
CA GLU A 551 16.22 15.51 -18.72
C GLU A 551 16.68 16.76 -17.94
N LYS A 552 16.76 17.90 -18.63
CA LYS A 552 16.97 19.21 -18.03
C LYS A 552 15.74 19.66 -17.25
N HIS A 553 14.53 19.45 -17.77
CA HIS A 553 13.26 19.66 -17.05
C HIS A 553 13.07 18.77 -15.81
N PHE A 554 13.78 17.64 -15.69
CA PHE A 554 13.77 16.81 -14.49
C PHE A 554 14.75 17.33 -13.42
N LYS A 555 15.88 17.90 -13.85
CA LYS A 555 16.78 18.68 -12.98
C LYS A 555 16.21 20.08 -12.65
N ASP A 556 15.42 20.66 -13.55
CA ASP A 556 14.80 21.98 -13.40
C ASP A 556 13.54 21.94 -12.51
N VAL A 557 13.04 20.75 -12.17
CA VAL A 557 11.97 20.57 -11.16
C VAL A 557 12.53 20.59 -9.74
N THR A 558 13.85 20.43 -9.56
CA THR A 558 14.51 20.71 -8.27
C THR A 558 15.28 22.04 -8.23
N ALA A 559 15.48 22.69 -9.38
CA ALA A 559 16.08 24.01 -9.46
C ALA A 559 15.47 24.80 -10.64
N ASP A 560 14.74 25.87 -10.34
CA ASP A 560 14.39 26.91 -11.32
C ASP A 560 13.35 26.46 -12.38
N THR A 561 12.06 26.70 -12.17
CA THR A 561 11.44 27.96 -12.64
C THR A 561 12.36 28.69 -13.61
N GLU A 562 12.26 28.50 -14.94
CA GLU A 562 12.71 29.54 -15.90
C GLU A 562 12.07 29.64 -17.33
N SER A 563 10.95 30.39 -17.43
CA SER A 563 10.43 31.28 -18.51
C SER A 563 9.46 30.85 -19.61
N SER A 564 8.23 30.47 -19.19
CA SER A 564 6.96 31.01 -19.77
C SER A 564 5.79 31.17 -18.76
N PRO A 565 6.00 30.80 -17.50
CA PRO A 565 5.31 31.34 -16.34
C PRO A 565 6.26 32.16 -15.47
N ASP A 566 7.37 32.69 -15.96
CA ASP A 566 8.52 32.84 -15.08
C ASP A 566 9.12 34.21 -14.87
N VAL A 567 9.01 35.12 -15.84
CA VAL A 567 9.02 36.52 -15.44
C VAL A 567 7.90 36.72 -14.40
N LEU A 568 6.82 35.94 -14.52
CA LEU A 568 5.76 35.78 -13.52
C LEU A 568 6.18 34.98 -12.26
N LEU A 569 6.88 33.84 -12.35
CA LEU A 569 7.28 33.01 -11.19
C LEU A 569 8.42 33.67 -10.42
N ARG A 570 9.41 34.25 -11.08
CA ARG A 570 10.45 35.08 -10.46
C ARG A 570 9.85 36.32 -9.81
N PHE A 571 8.85 36.94 -10.43
CA PHE A 571 8.08 38.02 -9.80
C PHE A 571 7.34 37.52 -8.54
N LEU A 572 6.63 36.39 -8.60
CA LEU A 572 5.93 35.80 -7.46
C LEU A 572 6.87 35.35 -6.33
N ALA A 573 8.06 34.88 -6.69
CA ALA A 573 9.08 34.45 -5.74
C ALA A 573 9.77 35.63 -5.04
N ALA A 574 9.93 36.77 -5.73
CA ALA A 574 10.61 37.95 -5.20
C ALA A 574 9.67 38.95 -4.52
N ALA A 575 8.41 39.03 -4.94
CA ALA A 575 7.48 40.04 -4.45
C ALA A 575 6.70 39.58 -3.22
N LYS A 576 7.02 40.13 -2.05
CA LYS A 576 6.21 39.94 -0.84
C LYS A 576 5.02 40.89 -0.85
N PHE A 577 3.79 40.38 -0.78
CA PHE A 577 2.63 41.22 -0.52
C PHE A 577 2.63 41.67 0.95
N ILE A 578 2.78 42.97 1.21
CA ILE A 578 2.78 43.56 2.56
C ILE A 578 1.36 43.64 3.11
N ASN A 579 0.39 43.92 2.24
CA ASN A 579 -1.05 43.90 2.48
C ASN A 579 -1.76 43.65 1.14
N GLY A 580 -3.10 43.64 1.11
CA GLY A 580 -3.87 43.48 -0.13
C GLY A 580 -4.65 42.18 -0.26
N PHE A 581 -4.76 41.40 0.81
CA PHE A 581 -5.45 40.12 0.78
C PHE A 581 -6.93 40.27 0.45
N GLU A 582 -7.62 41.22 1.07
CA GLU A 582 -9.04 41.47 0.80
C GLU A 582 -9.25 42.11 -0.58
N THR A 583 -8.29 42.89 -1.07
CA THR A 583 -8.27 43.39 -2.45
C THR A 583 -8.15 42.24 -3.45
N MET A 584 -7.15 41.35 -3.28
CA MET A 584 -6.90 40.21 -4.19
C MET A 584 -8.03 39.17 -4.20
N ARG A 585 -8.72 38.99 -3.07
CA ARG A 585 -9.86 38.08 -2.95
C ARG A 585 -11.03 38.44 -3.85
N ARG A 586 -11.16 39.71 -4.23
CA ARG A 586 -12.26 40.21 -5.10
C ARG A 586 -12.00 40.05 -6.59
N LEU A 587 -10.78 39.71 -6.99
CA LEU A 587 -10.46 39.51 -8.40
C LEU A 587 -10.87 38.11 -8.84
N SER A 588 -11.44 38.01 -10.04
CA SER A 588 -11.63 36.73 -10.72
C SER A 588 -10.28 36.05 -10.99
N ILE A 589 -10.24 34.73 -11.12
CA ILE A 589 -8.98 33.98 -11.36
C ILE A 589 -8.27 34.49 -12.62
N GLY A 590 -9.01 34.75 -13.70
CA GLY A 590 -8.45 35.36 -14.91
C GLY A 590 -7.86 36.75 -14.66
N ASN A 591 -8.53 37.60 -13.87
CA ASN A 591 -8.02 38.94 -13.57
C ASN A 591 -6.86 38.93 -12.58
N ARG A 592 -6.76 37.96 -11.67
CA ARG A 592 -5.55 37.76 -10.86
C ARG A 592 -4.36 37.43 -11.76
N ILE A 593 -4.56 36.59 -12.77
CA ILE A 593 -3.52 36.26 -13.75
C ILE A 593 -3.11 37.50 -14.56
N LYS A 594 -4.06 38.29 -15.07
CA LYS A 594 -3.79 39.57 -15.75
C LYS A 594 -3.04 40.56 -14.85
N TRP A 595 -3.41 40.63 -13.58
CA TRP A 595 -2.77 41.48 -12.58
C TRP A 595 -1.30 41.10 -12.37
N MET A 596 -1.03 39.81 -12.16
CA MET A 596 0.33 39.32 -11.95
C MET A 596 1.21 39.51 -13.21
N LYS A 597 0.64 39.29 -14.40
CA LYS A 597 1.29 39.58 -15.70
C LYS A 597 1.64 41.07 -15.86
N THR A 598 0.75 41.96 -15.43
CA THR A 598 0.99 43.42 -15.47
C THR A 598 2.14 43.82 -14.54
N CYS A 599 2.21 43.25 -13.34
CA CYS A 599 3.29 43.53 -12.40
C CYS A 599 4.65 42.98 -12.87
N ALA A 600 4.65 41.81 -13.51
CA ALA A 600 5.82 41.21 -14.14
C ALA A 600 6.38 42.09 -15.28
N LEU A 601 5.50 42.67 -16.12
CA LEU A 601 5.89 43.64 -17.15
C LEU A 601 6.54 44.89 -16.55
N VAL A 602 5.97 45.44 -15.48
CA VAL A 602 6.51 46.62 -14.77
C VAL A 602 7.90 46.35 -14.20
N TRP A 603 8.06 45.20 -13.54
CA TRP A 603 9.32 44.75 -12.96
C TRP A 603 10.43 44.76 -14.01
N HIS A 604 10.13 44.21 -15.19
CA HIS A 604 11.07 44.15 -16.30
C HIS A 604 11.33 45.53 -16.93
N MET A 605 10.29 46.35 -17.17
CA MET A 605 10.40 47.69 -17.76
C MET A 605 11.25 48.67 -16.94
N LYS A 606 11.19 48.61 -15.60
CA LYS A 606 11.94 49.54 -14.74
C LYS A 606 13.36 49.06 -14.43
N ARG A 607 13.77 47.88 -14.94
CA ARG A 607 15.08 47.24 -14.75
C ARG A 607 15.58 47.25 -13.29
N LYS A 608 14.67 47.13 -12.32
CA LYS A 608 14.97 47.17 -10.88
C LYS A 608 14.17 46.10 -10.14
N ALA A 609 14.79 45.45 -9.16
CA ALA A 609 14.11 44.46 -8.30
C ALA A 609 13.03 45.11 -7.43
N ILE A 610 11.85 44.49 -7.37
CA ILE A 610 10.76 44.82 -6.45
C ILE A 610 10.76 43.75 -5.37
N ASN A 611 11.04 44.12 -4.12
CA ASN A 611 11.10 43.17 -3.01
C ASN A 611 9.72 42.95 -2.37
N ALA A 612 8.82 43.91 -2.52
CA ALA A 612 7.50 43.85 -1.92
C ALA A 612 6.47 44.70 -2.64
N LEU A 613 5.20 44.29 -2.55
CA LEU A 613 4.03 44.98 -3.08
C LEU A 613 3.12 45.38 -1.94
N GLN A 614 2.70 46.64 -1.90
CA GLN A 614 1.80 47.17 -0.88
C GLN A 614 0.67 47.94 -1.56
N PHE A 615 -0.56 47.61 -1.24
CA PHE A 615 -1.72 48.43 -1.56
C PHE A 615 -1.85 49.55 -0.54
N ASP A 616 -2.16 50.76 -0.99
CA ASP A 616 -2.39 51.89 -0.09
C ASP A 616 -3.52 51.59 0.89
N HIS A 617 -4.56 50.90 0.40
CA HIS A 617 -5.72 50.45 1.17
C HIS A 617 -6.09 49.02 0.77
N ASP A 618 -6.13 48.11 1.73
CA ASP A 618 -6.57 46.72 1.55
C ASP A 618 -8.06 46.59 1.90
N GLY A 619 -8.92 46.24 0.92
CA GLY A 619 -10.35 46.18 1.18
C GLY A 619 -11.23 45.90 -0.04
N ARG A 620 -12.50 45.61 0.22
CA ARG A 620 -13.47 45.18 -0.80
C ARG A 620 -13.67 46.20 -1.93
N GLN A 621 -13.77 47.49 -1.61
CA GLN A 621 -13.96 48.54 -2.62
C GLN A 621 -12.74 48.66 -3.55
N THR A 622 -11.53 48.61 -2.99
CA THR A 622 -10.28 48.57 -3.75
C THR A 622 -10.23 47.35 -4.68
N GLY A 623 -10.58 46.16 -4.16
CA GLY A 623 -10.61 44.93 -4.95
C GLY A 623 -11.63 44.93 -6.08
N MET A 624 -12.83 45.49 -5.86
CA MET A 624 -13.86 45.60 -6.89
C MET A 624 -13.47 46.60 -7.99
N ALA A 625 -12.89 47.75 -7.61
CA ALA A 625 -12.39 48.72 -8.56
C ALA A 625 -11.24 48.16 -9.42
N LEU A 626 -10.32 47.43 -8.78
CA LEU A 626 -9.21 46.75 -9.47
C LEU A 626 -9.73 45.67 -10.43
N ASP A 627 -10.66 44.82 -10.00
CA ASP A 627 -11.23 43.76 -10.84
C ASP A 627 -11.98 44.35 -12.04
N GLN A 628 -12.84 45.36 -11.85
CA GLN A 628 -13.57 46.01 -12.94
C GLN A 628 -12.62 46.64 -13.96
N HIS A 629 -11.51 47.20 -13.52
CA HIS A 629 -10.52 47.79 -14.42
C HIS A 629 -9.72 46.71 -15.18
N LEU A 630 -9.32 45.62 -14.53
CA LEU A 630 -8.63 44.48 -15.16
C LEU A 630 -9.50 43.74 -16.18
N GLN A 631 -10.82 43.79 -16.04
CA GLN A 631 -11.75 43.29 -17.06
C GLN A 631 -11.64 44.06 -18.38
N THR A 632 -11.32 45.35 -18.33
CA THR A 632 -11.14 46.19 -19.53
C THR A 632 -9.78 46.02 -20.19
N LEU A 633 -8.86 45.28 -19.56
CA LEU A 633 -7.50 45.07 -20.04
C LEU A 633 -7.43 43.92 -21.05
N ASP A 634 -6.90 44.24 -22.22
CA ASP A 634 -6.68 43.27 -23.29
C ASP A 634 -5.50 42.34 -22.96
N GLU A 635 -5.83 41.08 -22.70
CA GLU A 635 -4.88 40.05 -22.27
C GLU A 635 -3.99 39.56 -23.42
N SER A 636 -4.47 39.64 -24.66
CA SER A 636 -3.70 39.24 -25.83
C SER A 636 -2.47 40.13 -26.01
N THR A 637 -2.65 41.43 -25.76
CA THR A 637 -1.60 42.44 -25.75
C THR A 637 -0.59 42.20 -24.62
N LEU A 638 -1.03 41.92 -23.39
CA LEU A 638 -0.13 41.60 -22.26
C LEU A 638 0.72 40.37 -22.52
N ASN A 639 0.11 39.30 -23.04
CA ASN A 639 0.81 38.06 -23.36
C ASN A 639 1.81 38.26 -24.50
N SER A 640 1.45 39.08 -25.51
CA SER A 640 2.36 39.42 -26.60
C SER A 640 3.61 40.14 -26.10
N TYR A 641 3.50 41.04 -25.12
CA TYR A 641 4.65 41.73 -24.54
C TYR A 641 5.51 40.83 -23.65
N LEU A 642 4.88 39.99 -22.82
CA LEU A 642 5.61 39.02 -22.00
C LEU A 642 6.39 38.03 -22.87
N ALA A 643 5.78 37.53 -23.95
CA ALA A 643 6.45 36.64 -24.89
C ALA A 643 7.64 37.31 -25.60
N ARG A 644 7.56 38.63 -25.88
CA ARG A 644 8.67 39.39 -26.49
C ARG A 644 9.80 39.66 -25.49
N ILE A 645 9.46 39.89 -24.22
CA ILE A 645 10.42 40.00 -23.12
C ILE A 645 11.12 38.67 -22.86
N ASP A 646 10.37 37.57 -22.84
CA ASP A 646 10.89 36.21 -22.71
C ASP A 646 11.83 35.86 -23.87
N ALA A 647 11.58 36.42 -25.06
CA ALA A 647 12.49 36.31 -26.21
C ALA A 647 13.75 37.21 -26.10
N GLY A 648 14.01 37.83 -24.94
CA GLY A 648 15.21 38.62 -24.65
C GLY A 648 15.25 39.99 -25.34
N ILE A 649 14.13 40.44 -25.90
CA ILE A 649 14.06 41.73 -26.60
C ILE A 649 13.91 42.85 -25.58
N GLU A 650 14.89 43.75 -25.53
CA GLU A 650 14.89 44.82 -24.53
C GLU A 650 13.70 45.78 -24.72
N PRO A 651 12.99 46.15 -23.63
CA PRO A 651 11.79 46.98 -23.66
C PRO A 651 11.93 48.31 -24.43
N ASP A 652 13.13 48.87 -24.44
CA ASP A 652 13.45 50.16 -25.06
C ASP A 652 13.37 50.13 -26.60
N THR A 653 13.28 48.94 -27.20
CA THR A 653 13.13 48.74 -28.65
C THR A 653 11.68 48.77 -29.13
N PHE A 654 10.71 48.90 -28.23
CA PHE A 654 9.28 48.89 -28.55
C PHE A 654 8.69 50.31 -28.50
N SER A 655 8.35 50.87 -29.66
CA SER A 655 7.65 52.17 -29.77
C SER A 655 6.34 52.22 -28.97
N ASP A 656 5.72 51.06 -28.79
CA ASP A 656 4.39 50.89 -28.19
C ASP A 656 4.46 50.75 -26.66
N ILE A 657 5.65 50.51 -26.10
CA ILE A 657 5.83 50.37 -24.65
C ILE A 657 5.60 51.69 -23.90
N LYS A 658 5.78 52.85 -24.54
CA LYS A 658 5.33 54.14 -23.97
C LYS A 658 3.82 54.18 -23.75
N ARG A 659 3.04 53.52 -24.62
CA ARG A 659 1.59 53.38 -24.47
C ARG A 659 1.24 52.40 -23.36
N VAL A 660 2.05 51.37 -23.15
CA VAL A 660 1.94 50.42 -22.02
C VAL A 660 2.29 51.09 -20.69
N ASP A 661 3.37 51.87 -20.58
CA ASP A 661 3.69 52.67 -19.37
C ASP A 661 2.58 53.69 -19.08
N GLN A 662 2.00 54.31 -20.12
CA GLN A 662 0.83 55.18 -19.99
C GLN A 662 -0.45 54.42 -19.60
N GLN A 663 -0.66 53.20 -20.09
CA GLN A 663 -1.76 52.33 -19.69
C GLN A 663 -1.59 51.87 -18.24
N ILE A 664 -0.39 51.42 -17.86
CA ILE A 664 0.02 51.07 -16.49
C ILE A 664 -0.16 52.28 -15.55
N SER A 665 0.23 53.47 -15.99
CA SER A 665 -0.02 54.73 -15.27
C SER A 665 -1.50 55.13 -15.27
N ALA A 666 -2.30 54.65 -16.22
CA ALA A 666 -3.73 54.88 -16.28
C ALA A 666 -4.53 54.06 -15.25
N PHE A 667 -3.96 52.97 -14.73
CA PHE A 667 -4.51 52.23 -13.58
C PHE A 667 -4.42 53.03 -12.26
N GLY A 668 -3.91 54.27 -12.25
CA GLY A 668 -3.76 55.10 -11.05
C GLY A 668 -2.59 54.68 -10.14
N ILE A 669 -1.95 53.55 -10.43
CA ILE A 669 -0.83 52.97 -9.68
C ILE A 669 0.30 53.98 -9.60
N SER A 670 0.48 54.57 -8.42
CA SER A 670 1.52 55.55 -8.14
C SER A 670 2.79 54.85 -7.64
N PHE A 671 3.80 54.75 -8.50
CA PHE A 671 5.07 54.08 -8.20
C PHE A 671 5.94 54.92 -7.26
N ILE A 672 5.80 54.74 -5.95
CA ILE A 672 6.67 55.38 -4.96
C ILE A 672 7.70 54.36 -4.49
N VAL A 673 8.94 54.50 -4.96
CA VAL A 673 10.07 53.73 -4.42
C VAL A 673 10.50 54.39 -3.12
N VAL A 674 10.06 53.83 -2.00
CA VAL A 674 10.57 54.19 -0.67
C VAL A 674 11.70 53.21 -0.34
N GLU A 675 12.70 53.66 0.41
CA GLU A 675 13.92 52.90 0.74
C GLU A 675 13.64 51.42 1.03
N ASP A 676 14.47 50.54 0.46
CA ASP A 676 14.34 49.07 0.40
C ASP A 676 13.31 48.46 -0.58
N ARG A 677 13.20 49.04 -1.79
CA ARG A 677 12.61 48.41 -3.00
C ARG A 677 11.16 47.93 -2.85
N ILE A 678 10.32 48.69 -2.14
CA ILE A 678 8.90 48.41 -1.99
C ILE A 678 8.09 49.16 -3.05
N LEU A 679 7.18 48.47 -3.73
CA LEU A 679 6.23 49.07 -4.66
C LEU A 679 4.88 49.30 -3.98
N LYS A 680 4.52 50.58 -3.83
CA LYS A 680 3.25 51.02 -3.27
C LYS A 680 2.20 51.29 -4.37
N ILE A 681 0.96 50.88 -4.15
CA ILE A 681 -0.12 50.83 -5.15
C ILE A 681 -1.30 51.66 -4.65
N ASP A 682 -1.39 52.88 -5.15
CA ASP A 682 -2.49 53.80 -4.91
C ASP A 682 -3.53 53.65 -6.03
N LEU A 683 -4.71 53.13 -5.70
CA LEU A 683 -5.84 53.06 -6.63
C LEU A 683 -6.87 54.17 -6.38
N LEU A 684 -6.64 55.04 -5.38
CA LEU A 684 -7.60 56.04 -4.89
C LEU A 684 -7.37 57.43 -5.48
N ARG A 685 -6.14 57.80 -5.90
CA ARG A 685 -5.82 59.15 -6.41
C ARG A 685 -6.57 59.61 -7.68
N ARG A 686 -7.26 58.72 -8.39
CA ARG A 686 -8.13 59.07 -9.52
C ARG A 686 -9.62 58.99 -9.22
N PHE A 687 -10.00 58.42 -8.09
CA PHE A 687 -11.35 58.47 -7.58
C PHE A 687 -11.37 59.59 -6.55
N ASP A 688 -11.56 60.82 -7.04
CA ASP A 688 -11.86 61.94 -6.18
C ASP A 688 -13.15 61.62 -5.42
N PHE A 689 -13.02 61.06 -4.22
CA PHE A 689 -14.07 61.06 -3.22
C PHE A 689 -14.13 62.46 -2.62
N THR A 690 -14.41 63.45 -3.48
CA THR A 690 -15.07 64.67 -3.05
C THR A 690 -16.48 64.31 -2.64
N THR A 691 -16.60 63.93 -1.37
CA THR A 691 -17.68 64.30 -0.45
C THR A 691 -19.09 64.47 -1.06
N LYS A 692 -19.89 63.40 -0.98
CA LYS A 692 -21.29 63.44 -0.57
C LYS A 692 -21.76 62.01 -0.29
N GLU A 693 -22.42 61.81 0.85
CA GLU A 693 -22.90 60.52 1.39
C GLU A 693 -21.75 59.68 1.99
N ILE A 694 -21.34 59.89 3.23
CA ILE A 694 -22.14 59.81 4.47
C ILE A 694 -21.48 60.75 5.49
N PHE A 695 -22.26 61.67 6.04
CA PHE A 695 -21.93 62.40 7.26
C PHE A 695 -22.20 61.52 8.48
#